data_AF-A0A925Y453-F1
#
_entry.id   AF-A0A925Y453-F1
#
_cell.length_a   1.000
_cell.length_b   1.000
_cell.length_c   1.000
_cell.angle_alpha   90.00
_cell.angle_beta   90.00
_cell.angle_gamma   90.00
#
_symmetry.space_group_name_H-M   'P 1'
#
loop_
_entity.id
_entity.type
_entity.pdbx_description
1 polymer ?
#
loop_
_entity_poly.entity_id
_entity_poly.type
_entity_poly.pdbx_seq_one_letter_code
_entity_poly.pdbx_strand_id
1 'polypeptide(L)'
;DLVESYTKAAPAQKPALIEGMIKKSAWLQILKLYAGEKNSEVRETLRDLVSKVAMRAARESLRDGDDPRAKQYLEMAPVGSEGLLALAEFHRTHGTLDAELKRAKSIKGENSAFWQLALQRASGNSIAARDAAEAAGETNVAALMSALVGNPLPWLEVSSQDMDKGALGEHYTAVASKRWMNAKIRPEDLAPFKRSLNSRNKDEQHDAMTALFLLGEAEMAGPVFSKISSLPAFNFYEGLERVPEALAALGLKSDQPDYKAWVGAAIQKLSSKNIEDQHGASDVEERVLAMANFLERRGLHQEAYAAFADPLADFSKKSPKDFLVLLGSLFGNHQSVVAPMLAKKIAVEWAGEDDKKWGEVVSAVFGDDEIATGWWGWFGEIDPKSSYQVRFDGMLALFGLGPDPQRLREKCIDLAWKTVAAAPQVRRNVLLRLISTQATNVGDVKNGLKSWNLLPEDLRAEVYWVQHIVNLAAVGDWNAAADVILKQIDTPEDDSEETDGKEPRADIHAYAAAALRKAGRNDEAAFHAAMAEKLWLGDATLALRIGGGYAFGYDFKTAAQWWAKAAIMVNPDSDEFGAIMKLHSETLLEDGKWKEAAATSEVVCQVYLMSGNLETNPLVYMHQRLDADTARALFFLKSDRPTAISILKKIHQTFLCDGTLADFFFPTLRKVGLVREHDEWFDASWNQFVAVIDQYPEAYNSLNTAAWFASRSLRKLDEGEKYLKTALEANPCQPAFLDTMAEIQFAKGNRNKAIEWSGKAMNYGAGDSQLARQHDRFLHEPLPK
;
A
#
# COMPACT_ATOMS: atom_id res chain seq x y z
N ASP A 1 -19.02 41.45 -16.02
CA ASP A 1 -18.08 41.00 -17.07
C ASP A 1 -18.21 39.51 -17.33
N LEU A 2 -17.63 38.59 -16.55
CA LEU A 2 -17.66 37.14 -16.87
C LEU A 2 -19.07 36.54 -17.05
N VAL A 3 -20.03 36.89 -16.19
CA VAL A 3 -21.43 36.46 -16.31
C VAL A 3 -22.06 36.96 -17.61
N GLU A 4 -21.76 38.21 -18.00
CA GLU A 4 -22.28 38.81 -19.23
C GLU A 4 -21.59 38.24 -20.48
N SER A 5 -20.30 37.91 -20.38
CA SER A 5 -19.57 37.19 -21.41
C SER A 5 -20.17 35.78 -21.60
N TYR A 6 -20.51 35.08 -20.51
CA TYR A 6 -21.11 33.74 -20.59
C TYR A 6 -22.45 33.73 -21.32
N THR A 7 -23.31 34.72 -21.06
CA THR A 7 -24.62 34.79 -21.73
C THR A 7 -24.52 35.09 -23.22
N LYS A 8 -23.44 35.73 -23.68
CA LYS A 8 -23.18 36.06 -25.09
C LYS A 8 -22.25 35.05 -25.79
N ALA A 9 -21.61 34.15 -25.05
CA ALA A 9 -20.59 33.24 -25.55
C ALA A 9 -21.18 32.07 -26.35
N ALA A 10 -20.39 31.59 -27.33
CA ALA A 10 -20.68 30.34 -28.01
C ALA A 10 -20.50 29.13 -27.06
N PRO A 11 -21.19 27.99 -27.29
CA PRO A 11 -21.09 26.79 -26.45
C PRO A 11 -19.66 26.39 -26.04
N ALA A 12 -18.73 26.36 -26.99
CA ALA A 12 -17.34 25.96 -26.76
C ALA A 12 -16.54 26.91 -25.84
N GLN A 13 -16.99 28.16 -25.66
CA GLN A 13 -16.29 29.17 -24.85
C GLN A 13 -16.80 29.19 -23.40
N LYS A 14 -17.95 28.57 -23.12
CA LYS A 14 -18.61 28.60 -21.82
C LYS A 14 -17.82 27.91 -20.70
N PRO A 15 -17.17 26.74 -20.91
CA PRO A 15 -16.36 26.09 -19.86
C PRO A 15 -15.24 27.00 -19.31
N ALA A 16 -14.46 27.62 -20.19
CA ALA A 16 -13.38 28.54 -19.78
C ALA A 16 -13.90 29.75 -18.99
N LEU A 17 -15.11 30.23 -19.29
CA LEU A 17 -15.75 31.31 -18.53
C LEU A 17 -16.20 30.86 -17.14
N ILE A 18 -16.70 29.62 -17.00
CA ILE A 18 -16.99 29.02 -15.70
C ILE A 18 -15.70 28.89 -14.89
N GLU A 19 -14.60 28.40 -15.46
CA GLU A 19 -13.30 28.33 -14.78
C GLU A 19 -12.82 29.72 -14.31
N GLY A 20 -12.99 30.75 -15.14
CA GLY A 20 -12.69 32.13 -14.74
C GLY A 20 -13.56 32.62 -13.57
N MET A 21 -14.81 32.16 -13.48
CA MET A 21 -15.70 32.43 -12.35
C MET A 21 -15.33 31.62 -11.10
N ILE A 22 -14.83 30.39 -11.27
CA ILE A 22 -14.33 29.53 -10.18
C ILE A 22 -13.17 30.23 -9.46
N LYS A 23 -12.20 30.78 -10.24
CA LYS A 23 -11.08 31.55 -9.70
C LYS A 23 -11.48 32.79 -8.89
N LYS A 24 -12.73 33.25 -9.03
CA LYS A 24 -13.31 34.39 -8.30
C LYS A 24 -14.31 33.96 -7.22
N SER A 25 -14.45 32.66 -6.96
CA SER A 25 -15.42 32.10 -6.01
C SER A 25 -16.87 32.55 -6.27
N ALA A 26 -17.24 32.75 -7.54
CA ALA A 26 -18.58 33.21 -7.95
C ALA A 26 -19.60 32.04 -7.99
N TRP A 27 -19.64 31.25 -6.92
CA TRP A 27 -20.36 29.97 -6.83
C TRP A 27 -21.84 30.08 -7.17
N LEU A 28 -22.53 31.07 -6.57
CA LEU A 28 -23.96 31.27 -6.78
C LEU A 28 -24.28 31.67 -8.22
N GLN A 29 -23.42 32.47 -8.85
CA GLN A 29 -23.57 32.88 -10.24
C GLN A 29 -23.41 31.67 -11.17
N ILE A 30 -22.40 30.83 -10.94
CA ILE A 30 -22.17 29.60 -11.71
C ILE A 30 -23.41 28.69 -11.65
N LEU A 31 -23.90 28.40 -10.43
CA LEU A 31 -25.04 27.49 -10.25
C LEU A 31 -26.33 28.05 -10.89
N LYS A 32 -26.57 29.36 -10.79
CA LYS A 32 -27.71 30.01 -11.47
C LYS A 32 -27.57 29.98 -13.00
N LEU A 33 -26.37 30.17 -13.53
CA LEU A 33 -26.12 30.11 -14.97
C LEU A 33 -26.34 28.70 -15.50
N TYR A 34 -25.87 27.68 -14.79
CA TYR A 34 -26.11 26.28 -15.14
C TYR A 34 -27.60 25.93 -15.11
N ALA A 35 -28.31 26.29 -14.03
CA ALA A 35 -29.75 26.04 -13.91
C ALA A 35 -30.57 26.76 -15.00
N GLY A 36 -30.10 27.93 -15.46
CA GLY A 36 -30.72 28.70 -16.54
C GLY A 36 -30.28 28.30 -17.96
N GLU A 37 -29.32 27.39 -18.10
CA GLU A 37 -28.81 26.96 -19.41
C GLU A 37 -29.85 26.08 -20.11
N LYS A 38 -30.19 26.45 -21.35
CA LYS A 38 -31.20 25.75 -22.15
C LYS A 38 -30.57 24.74 -23.11
N ASN A 39 -29.33 24.97 -23.51
CA ASN A 39 -28.62 24.04 -24.38
C ASN A 39 -28.24 22.77 -23.59
N SER A 40 -28.77 21.62 -24.02
CA SER A 40 -28.53 20.32 -23.38
C SER A 40 -27.07 19.87 -23.48
N GLU A 41 -26.40 20.12 -24.60
CA GLU A 41 -25.00 19.76 -24.81
C GLU A 41 -24.08 20.58 -23.88
N VAL A 42 -24.36 21.88 -23.74
CA VAL A 42 -23.62 22.74 -22.79
C VAL A 42 -23.87 22.30 -21.36
N ARG A 43 -25.11 21.95 -20.99
CA ARG A 43 -25.41 21.43 -19.65
C ARG A 43 -24.67 20.14 -19.38
N GLU A 44 -24.60 19.23 -20.34
CA GLU A 44 -23.88 17.98 -20.16
C GLU A 44 -22.38 18.21 -19.94
N THR A 45 -21.75 19.00 -20.81
CA THR A 45 -20.32 19.34 -20.71
C THR A 45 -19.96 20.06 -19.40
N LEU A 46 -20.88 20.83 -18.82
CA LEU A 46 -20.64 21.57 -17.58
C LEU A 46 -21.02 20.79 -16.31
N ARG A 47 -21.71 19.66 -16.43
CA ARG A 47 -22.33 18.96 -15.29
C ARG A 47 -21.33 18.67 -14.18
N ASP A 48 -20.24 17.96 -14.49
CA ASP A 48 -19.25 17.51 -13.50
C ASP A 48 -18.52 18.70 -12.87
N LEU A 49 -18.15 19.69 -13.69
CA LEU A 49 -17.52 20.91 -13.22
C LEU A 49 -18.42 21.67 -12.23
N VAL A 50 -19.72 21.79 -12.54
CA VAL A 50 -20.68 22.52 -11.68
C VAL A 50 -21.05 21.72 -10.43
N SER A 51 -21.10 20.39 -10.49
CA SER A 51 -21.26 19.53 -9.30
C SER A 51 -20.13 19.76 -8.30
N LYS A 52 -18.88 19.76 -8.77
CA LYS A 52 -17.70 20.08 -7.93
C LYS A 52 -17.80 21.48 -7.32
N VAL A 53 -18.30 22.47 -8.08
CA VAL A 53 -18.54 23.83 -7.56
C VAL A 53 -19.58 23.85 -6.44
N ALA A 54 -20.70 23.13 -6.58
CA ALA A 54 -21.72 23.07 -5.54
C ALA A 54 -21.17 22.49 -4.22
N MET A 55 -20.41 21.39 -4.31
CA MET A 55 -19.79 20.73 -3.16
C MET A 55 -18.75 21.62 -2.49
N ARG A 56 -17.84 22.23 -3.26
CA ARG A 56 -16.84 23.17 -2.74
C ARG A 56 -17.50 24.35 -2.02
N ALA A 57 -18.50 24.97 -2.64
CA ALA A 57 -19.24 26.10 -2.05
C ALA A 57 -19.99 25.71 -0.76
N ALA A 58 -20.53 24.50 -0.72
CA ALA A 58 -21.16 23.96 0.49
C ALA A 58 -20.15 23.74 1.61
N ARG A 59 -18.98 23.14 1.32
CA ARG A 59 -17.88 22.96 2.28
C ARG A 59 -17.39 24.30 2.84
N GLU A 60 -17.18 25.30 1.98
CA GLU A 60 -16.79 26.65 2.41
C GLU A 60 -17.84 27.26 3.35
N SER A 61 -19.12 27.13 3.01
CA SER A 61 -20.22 27.63 3.87
C SER A 61 -20.30 26.89 5.21
N LEU A 62 -20.09 25.57 5.23
CA LEU A 62 -20.07 24.76 6.46
C LEU A 62 -18.90 25.12 7.37
N ARG A 63 -17.70 25.33 6.79
CA ARG A 63 -16.53 25.84 7.54
C ARG A 63 -16.85 27.17 8.22
N ASP A 64 -17.54 28.06 7.52
CA ASP A 64 -17.88 29.39 8.00
C ASP A 64 -19.13 29.40 8.91
N GLY A 65 -19.74 28.24 9.17
CA GLY A 65 -20.92 28.08 10.03
C GLY A 65 -22.26 28.52 9.39
N ASP A 66 -22.31 28.69 8.07
CA ASP A 66 -23.51 29.05 7.30
C ASP A 66 -24.20 27.81 6.72
N ASP A 67 -24.71 26.95 7.61
CA ASP A 67 -25.45 25.72 7.25
C ASP A 67 -26.62 25.98 6.27
N PRO A 68 -27.44 27.05 6.42
CA PRO A 68 -28.51 27.34 5.47
C PRO A 68 -28.02 27.59 4.04
N ARG A 69 -26.89 28.30 3.89
CA ARG A 69 -26.31 28.56 2.58
C ARG A 69 -25.62 27.34 2.00
N ALA A 70 -24.99 26.52 2.84
CA ALA A 70 -24.47 25.23 2.41
C ALA A 70 -25.58 24.36 1.81
N LYS A 71 -26.72 24.26 2.51
CA LYS A 71 -27.91 23.56 2.02
C LYS A 71 -28.39 24.12 0.68
N GLN A 72 -28.46 25.45 0.56
CA GLN A 72 -28.86 26.11 -0.68
C GLN A 72 -27.96 25.71 -1.85
N TYR A 73 -26.65 25.67 -1.67
CA TYR A 73 -25.73 25.24 -2.73
C TYR A 73 -25.94 23.78 -3.13
N LEU A 74 -26.15 22.89 -2.15
CA LEU A 74 -26.44 21.48 -2.41
C LEU A 74 -27.79 21.27 -3.12
N GLU A 75 -28.83 22.03 -2.76
CA GLU A 75 -30.14 21.99 -3.44
C GLU A 75 -30.08 22.55 -4.87
N MET A 76 -29.10 23.39 -5.18
CA MET A 76 -28.85 23.94 -6.51
C MET A 76 -27.90 23.11 -7.37
N ALA A 77 -27.30 22.05 -6.81
CA ALA A 77 -26.38 21.18 -7.53
C ALA A 77 -27.09 20.51 -8.73
N PRO A 78 -26.35 20.20 -9.81
CA PRO A 78 -26.88 19.34 -10.87
C PRO A 78 -27.41 18.03 -10.27
N VAL A 79 -28.53 17.53 -10.80
CA VAL A 79 -29.06 16.24 -10.37
C VAL A 79 -28.08 15.15 -10.82
N GLY A 80 -27.42 14.54 -9.84
CA GLY A 80 -26.44 13.47 -10.02
C GLY A 80 -26.24 12.75 -8.69
N SER A 81 -25.67 11.55 -8.74
CA SER A 81 -25.45 10.70 -7.55
C SER A 81 -24.65 11.43 -6.46
N GLU A 82 -23.54 12.08 -6.82
CA GLU A 82 -22.68 12.83 -5.90
C GLU A 82 -23.42 13.97 -5.19
N GLY A 83 -24.13 14.83 -5.95
CA GLY A 83 -24.88 15.95 -5.39
C GLY A 83 -26.02 15.51 -4.48
N LEU A 84 -26.73 14.42 -4.84
CA LEU A 84 -27.76 13.84 -3.99
C LEU A 84 -27.17 13.21 -2.72
N LEU A 85 -26.05 12.49 -2.82
CA LEU A 85 -25.36 11.95 -1.64
C LEU A 85 -24.90 13.07 -0.69
N ALA A 86 -24.35 14.16 -1.23
CA ALA A 86 -23.95 15.32 -0.44
C ALA A 86 -25.14 15.96 0.29
N LEU A 87 -26.29 16.13 -0.38
CA LEU A 87 -27.49 16.66 0.27
C LEU A 87 -28.07 15.68 1.31
N ALA A 88 -28.08 14.37 1.03
CA ALA A 88 -28.54 13.36 1.97
C ALA A 88 -27.65 13.32 3.22
N GLU A 89 -26.35 13.44 3.04
CA GLU A 89 -25.37 13.47 4.12
C GLU A 89 -25.45 14.78 4.93
N PHE A 90 -25.73 15.91 4.28
CA PHE A 90 -26.10 17.13 4.97
C PHE A 90 -27.32 16.89 5.88
N HIS A 91 -28.37 16.23 5.39
CA HIS A 91 -29.53 15.92 6.22
C HIS A 91 -29.19 15.01 7.42
N ARG A 92 -28.29 14.03 7.24
CA ARG A 92 -27.82 13.14 8.32
C ARG A 92 -27.06 13.90 9.40
N THR A 93 -26.06 14.68 9.00
CA THR A 93 -25.21 15.46 9.92
C THR A 93 -25.97 16.55 10.68
N HIS A 94 -27.09 17.03 10.12
CA HIS A 94 -27.95 18.05 10.74
C HIS A 94 -29.20 17.47 11.43
N GLY A 95 -29.28 16.14 11.60
CA GLY A 95 -30.38 15.49 12.33
C GLY A 95 -31.76 15.59 11.65
N THR A 96 -31.79 15.85 10.35
CA THR A 96 -33.05 16.00 9.57
C THR A 96 -33.32 14.83 8.62
N LEU A 97 -32.44 13.83 8.57
CA LEU A 97 -32.55 12.65 7.70
C LEU A 97 -33.86 11.89 7.87
N ASP A 98 -34.33 11.64 9.10
CA ASP A 98 -35.57 10.90 9.34
C ASP A 98 -36.81 11.64 8.82
N ALA A 99 -36.83 12.97 8.95
CA ALA A 99 -37.89 13.79 8.40
C ALA A 99 -37.87 13.77 6.87
N GLU A 100 -36.67 13.81 6.30
CA GLU A 100 -36.46 13.79 4.86
C GLU A 100 -36.79 12.44 4.23
N LEU A 101 -36.40 11.32 4.87
CA LEU A 101 -36.80 9.96 4.47
C LEU A 101 -38.32 9.79 4.45
N LYS A 102 -39.04 10.42 5.38
CA LYS A 102 -40.53 10.43 5.37
C LYS A 102 -41.08 11.27 4.22
N ARG A 103 -40.49 12.44 3.96
CA ARG A 103 -40.86 13.32 2.85
C ARG A 103 -40.64 12.65 1.49
N ALA A 104 -39.48 12.03 1.30
CA ALA A 104 -39.08 11.41 0.04
C ALA A 104 -40.03 10.30 -0.43
N LYS A 105 -40.74 9.63 0.48
CA LYS A 105 -41.75 8.61 0.15
C LYS A 105 -42.98 9.17 -0.57
N SER A 106 -43.29 10.45 -0.41
CA SER A 106 -44.45 11.08 -1.07
C SER A 106 -44.10 11.82 -2.36
N ILE A 107 -42.81 11.97 -2.67
CA ILE A 107 -42.32 12.59 -3.90
C ILE A 107 -42.52 11.62 -5.06
N LYS A 108 -43.09 12.12 -6.17
CA LYS A 108 -43.26 11.37 -7.43
C LYS A 108 -42.36 11.98 -8.50
N GLY A 109 -41.94 11.16 -9.46
CA GLY A 109 -41.15 11.57 -10.62
C GLY A 109 -39.90 10.73 -10.81
N GLU A 110 -39.23 10.90 -11.96
CA GLU A 110 -38.07 10.11 -12.38
C GLU A 110 -36.91 10.16 -11.36
N ASN A 111 -36.71 11.30 -10.68
CA ASN A 111 -35.63 11.47 -9.70
C ASN A 111 -35.95 11.00 -8.28
N SER A 112 -37.18 10.54 -8.02
CA SER A 112 -37.62 10.17 -6.66
C SER A 112 -36.88 8.95 -6.11
N ALA A 113 -36.60 7.96 -6.95
CA ALA A 113 -35.89 6.74 -6.57
C ALA A 113 -34.41 7.02 -6.25
N PHE A 114 -33.72 7.83 -7.06
CA PHE A 114 -32.35 8.28 -6.80
C PHE A 114 -32.23 9.07 -5.48
N TRP A 115 -33.22 9.91 -5.16
CA TRP A 115 -33.24 10.61 -3.89
C TRP A 115 -33.41 9.67 -2.70
N GLN A 116 -34.34 8.70 -2.81
CA GLN A 116 -34.50 7.67 -1.78
C GLN A 116 -33.21 6.85 -1.60
N LEU A 117 -32.54 6.47 -2.70
CA LEU A 117 -31.26 5.78 -2.64
C LEU A 117 -30.21 6.58 -1.87
N ALA A 118 -30.02 7.85 -2.21
CA ALA A 118 -29.04 8.71 -1.54
C ALA A 118 -29.31 8.82 -0.02
N LEU A 119 -30.58 9.00 0.38
CA LEU A 119 -30.97 9.05 1.79
C LEU A 119 -30.74 7.72 2.52
N GLN A 120 -31.03 6.59 1.88
CA GLN A 120 -30.80 5.28 2.49
C GLN A 120 -29.31 4.98 2.64
N ARG A 121 -28.47 5.37 1.67
CA ARG A 121 -27.01 5.27 1.78
C ARG A 121 -26.49 6.15 2.93
N ALA A 122 -26.96 7.39 3.04
CA ALA A 122 -26.65 8.28 4.18
C ALA A 122 -27.12 7.69 5.53
N SER A 123 -28.24 6.97 5.58
CA SER A 123 -28.66 6.30 6.81
C SER A 123 -27.75 5.17 7.28
N GLY A 124 -26.86 4.67 6.40
CA GLY A 124 -26.03 3.50 6.65
C GLY A 124 -26.80 2.16 6.58
N ASN A 125 -28.07 2.17 6.17
CA ASN A 125 -28.88 0.97 6.03
C ASN A 125 -28.69 0.32 4.66
N SER A 126 -27.69 -0.55 4.52
CA SER A 126 -27.37 -1.24 3.26
C SER A 126 -28.54 -2.06 2.69
N ILE A 127 -29.43 -2.62 3.52
CA ILE A 127 -30.60 -3.37 3.05
C ILE A 127 -31.59 -2.42 2.37
N ALA A 128 -31.94 -1.32 3.03
CA ALA A 128 -32.85 -0.34 2.44
C ALA A 128 -32.22 0.41 1.25
N ALA A 129 -30.90 0.62 1.27
CA ALA A 129 -30.16 1.18 0.15
C ALA A 129 -30.16 0.24 -1.06
N ARG A 130 -30.03 -1.09 -0.86
CA ARG A 130 -30.20 -2.08 -1.93
C ARG A 130 -31.58 -1.95 -2.57
N ASP A 131 -32.64 -2.00 -1.78
CA ASP A 131 -34.02 -1.97 -2.30
C ASP A 131 -34.30 -0.64 -3.05
N ALA A 132 -33.76 0.47 -2.55
CA ALA A 132 -33.85 1.76 -3.22
C ALA A 132 -33.02 1.83 -4.51
N ALA A 133 -31.86 1.16 -4.56
CA ALA A 133 -31.03 1.06 -5.76
C ALA A 133 -31.73 0.23 -6.85
N GLU A 134 -32.35 -0.90 -6.50
CA GLU A 134 -33.18 -1.68 -7.41
C GLU A 134 -34.32 -0.84 -7.99
N ALA A 135 -35.01 -0.06 -7.14
CA ALA A 135 -36.07 0.83 -7.57
C ALA A 135 -35.59 1.99 -8.46
N ALA A 136 -34.33 2.41 -8.31
CA ALA A 136 -33.69 3.44 -9.13
C ALA A 136 -33.08 2.88 -10.44
N GLY A 137 -33.04 1.55 -10.61
CA GLY A 137 -32.36 0.91 -11.73
C GLY A 137 -30.82 0.89 -11.61
N GLU A 138 -30.29 1.18 -10.43
CA GLU A 138 -28.86 1.21 -10.12
C GLU A 138 -28.36 -0.20 -9.77
N THR A 139 -28.24 -1.05 -10.79
CA THR A 139 -27.94 -2.49 -10.63
C THR A 139 -26.60 -2.76 -9.94
N ASN A 140 -25.53 -2.06 -10.33
CA ASN A 140 -24.21 -2.19 -9.71
C ASN A 140 -24.25 -1.79 -8.22
N VAL A 141 -24.96 -0.71 -7.89
CA VAL A 141 -25.10 -0.25 -6.49
C VAL A 141 -25.94 -1.25 -5.67
N ALA A 142 -27.06 -1.75 -6.21
CA ALA A 142 -27.88 -2.76 -5.54
C ALA A 142 -27.07 -4.05 -5.26
N ALA A 143 -26.28 -4.47 -6.24
CA ALA A 143 -25.43 -5.64 -6.14
C ALA A 143 -24.32 -5.45 -5.08
N LEU A 144 -23.67 -4.28 -5.06
CA LEU A 144 -22.70 -3.92 -4.02
C LEU A 144 -23.34 -3.92 -2.63
N MET A 145 -24.50 -3.28 -2.46
CA MET A 145 -25.22 -3.25 -1.17
C MET A 145 -25.59 -4.65 -0.68
N SER A 146 -25.87 -5.58 -1.60
CA SER A 146 -26.08 -7.01 -1.28
C SER A 146 -24.80 -7.67 -0.74
N ALA A 147 -23.65 -7.38 -1.36
CA ALA A 147 -22.36 -7.90 -0.90
C ALA A 147 -21.99 -7.37 0.50
N LEU A 148 -22.24 -6.08 0.77
CA LEU A 148 -22.01 -5.46 2.08
C LEU A 148 -22.82 -6.11 3.22
N VAL A 149 -23.96 -6.73 2.91
CA VAL A 149 -24.77 -7.50 3.88
C VAL A 149 -24.52 -9.01 3.82
N GLY A 150 -23.42 -9.43 3.19
CA GLY A 150 -22.95 -10.81 3.17
C GLY A 150 -23.52 -11.67 2.04
N ASN A 151 -23.97 -11.09 0.92
CA ASN A 151 -24.40 -11.86 -0.25
C ASN A 151 -23.71 -11.35 -1.55
N PRO A 152 -22.64 -12.01 -2.02
CA PRO A 152 -21.92 -11.58 -3.21
C PRO A 152 -22.58 -12.01 -4.52
N LEU A 153 -23.59 -12.89 -4.49
CA LEU A 153 -24.16 -13.47 -5.72
C LEU A 153 -24.71 -12.43 -6.70
N PRO A 154 -25.47 -11.39 -6.28
CA PRO A 154 -25.93 -10.36 -7.20
C PRO A 154 -24.78 -9.61 -7.87
N TRP A 155 -23.68 -9.38 -7.14
CA TRP A 155 -22.48 -8.72 -7.68
C TRP A 155 -21.78 -9.59 -8.72
N LEU A 156 -21.58 -10.87 -8.41
CA LEU A 156 -21.00 -11.84 -9.34
C LEU A 156 -21.84 -11.95 -10.62
N GLU A 157 -23.17 -11.92 -10.51
CA GLU A 157 -24.11 -12.00 -11.62
C GLU A 157 -24.08 -10.75 -12.50
N VAL A 158 -24.29 -9.55 -11.94
CA VAL A 158 -24.31 -8.30 -12.72
C VAL A 158 -22.96 -8.08 -13.41
N SER A 159 -21.86 -8.35 -12.70
CA SER A 159 -20.52 -8.21 -13.27
C SER A 159 -20.26 -9.16 -14.44
N SER A 160 -20.98 -10.28 -14.57
CA SER A 160 -20.85 -11.21 -15.69
C SER A 160 -21.62 -10.79 -16.96
N GLN A 161 -22.58 -9.87 -16.85
CA GLN A 161 -23.43 -9.44 -17.96
C GLN A 161 -22.85 -8.26 -18.76
N ASP A 162 -21.73 -7.72 -18.29
CA ASP A 162 -21.04 -6.61 -18.90
C ASP A 162 -20.21 -7.11 -20.09
N MET A 163 -20.61 -6.72 -21.30
CA MET A 163 -20.30 -7.37 -22.58
C MET A 163 -18.81 -7.31 -22.99
N ASP A 164 -18.02 -6.46 -22.35
CA ASP A 164 -16.59 -6.31 -22.63
C ASP A 164 -15.72 -7.38 -21.95
N LYS A 165 -16.30 -8.24 -21.12
CA LYS A 165 -15.55 -9.11 -20.16
C LYS A 165 -15.25 -10.53 -20.65
N GLY A 166 -15.64 -10.86 -21.88
CA GLY A 166 -15.33 -12.14 -22.54
C GLY A 166 -15.90 -13.39 -21.86
N ALA A 167 -15.82 -14.54 -22.54
CA ALA A 167 -16.37 -15.81 -22.04
C ALA A 167 -15.73 -16.32 -20.73
N LEU A 168 -14.50 -15.89 -20.41
CA LEU A 168 -13.80 -16.30 -19.18
C LEU A 168 -14.38 -15.65 -17.92
N GLY A 169 -14.88 -14.41 -18.00
CA GLY A 169 -15.54 -13.74 -16.88
C GLY A 169 -16.80 -14.48 -16.43
N GLU A 170 -17.65 -14.90 -17.38
CA GLU A 170 -18.84 -15.71 -17.09
C GLU A 170 -18.49 -17.04 -16.42
N HIS A 171 -17.47 -17.73 -16.91
CA HIS A 171 -16.98 -18.97 -16.32
C HIS A 171 -16.44 -18.74 -14.91
N TYR A 172 -15.74 -17.65 -14.66
CA TYR A 172 -15.24 -17.30 -13.32
C TYR A 172 -16.39 -17.09 -12.36
N THR A 173 -17.36 -16.26 -12.73
CA THR A 173 -18.59 -16.01 -11.95
C THR A 173 -19.30 -17.31 -11.59
N ALA A 174 -19.42 -18.24 -12.54
CA ALA A 174 -20.08 -19.53 -12.29
C ALA A 174 -19.33 -20.38 -11.24
N VAL A 175 -17.99 -20.43 -11.30
CA VAL A 175 -17.18 -21.18 -10.33
C VAL A 175 -17.18 -20.48 -8.97
N ALA A 176 -16.98 -19.16 -8.93
CA ALA A 176 -17.02 -18.36 -7.70
C ALA A 176 -18.38 -18.50 -6.99
N SER A 177 -19.49 -18.41 -7.73
CA SER A 177 -20.84 -18.62 -7.18
C SER A 177 -21.02 -20.01 -6.60
N LYS A 178 -20.53 -21.06 -7.27
CA LYS A 178 -20.55 -22.43 -6.73
C LYS A 178 -19.75 -22.55 -5.44
N ARG A 179 -18.55 -21.94 -5.36
CA ARG A 179 -17.73 -21.93 -4.14
C ARG A 179 -18.45 -21.25 -2.98
N TRP A 180 -19.09 -20.11 -3.25
CA TRP A 180 -19.88 -19.38 -2.26
C TRP A 180 -21.02 -20.24 -1.70
N MET A 181 -21.75 -20.93 -2.59
CA MET A 181 -22.83 -21.85 -2.22
C MET A 181 -22.36 -23.18 -1.63
N ASN A 182 -21.04 -23.37 -1.43
CA ASN A 182 -20.42 -24.63 -1.02
C ASN A 182 -20.78 -25.81 -1.93
N ALA A 183 -21.03 -25.55 -3.21
CA ALA A 183 -21.26 -26.58 -4.21
C ALA A 183 -19.93 -27.21 -4.65
N LYS A 184 -19.95 -28.51 -4.94
CA LYS A 184 -18.77 -29.23 -5.44
C LYS A 184 -18.33 -28.66 -6.78
N ILE A 185 -17.08 -28.19 -6.85
CA ILE A 185 -16.43 -27.80 -8.11
C ILE A 185 -15.96 -29.06 -8.82
N ARG A 186 -16.40 -29.25 -10.05
CA ARG A 186 -16.07 -30.44 -10.85
C ARG A 186 -15.05 -30.08 -11.93
N PRO A 187 -14.26 -31.04 -12.44
CA PRO A 187 -13.26 -30.77 -13.48
C PRO A 187 -13.82 -30.07 -14.73
N GLU A 188 -15.07 -30.37 -15.11
CA GLU A 188 -15.77 -29.71 -16.21
C GLU A 188 -16.03 -28.22 -15.98
N ASP A 189 -16.14 -27.80 -14.72
CA ASP A 189 -16.36 -26.39 -14.36
C ASP A 189 -15.06 -25.58 -14.57
N LEU A 190 -13.89 -26.24 -14.53
CA LEU A 190 -12.57 -25.64 -14.77
C LEU A 190 -12.05 -25.84 -16.20
N ALA A 191 -12.74 -26.64 -17.01
CA ALA A 191 -12.32 -26.97 -18.38
C ALA A 191 -12.16 -25.75 -19.31
N PRO A 192 -12.99 -24.69 -19.22
CA PRO A 192 -12.79 -23.48 -20.02
C PRO A 192 -11.45 -22.80 -19.76
N PHE A 193 -11.09 -22.56 -18.49
CA PHE A 193 -9.79 -21.99 -18.13
C PHE A 193 -8.64 -22.86 -18.62
N LYS A 194 -8.74 -24.19 -18.47
CA LYS A 194 -7.70 -25.10 -18.96
C LYS A 194 -7.52 -25.00 -20.48
N ARG A 195 -8.58 -24.78 -21.25
CA ARG A 195 -8.47 -24.57 -22.71
C ARG A 195 -7.78 -23.24 -23.01
N SER A 196 -8.22 -22.15 -22.38
CA SER A 196 -7.65 -20.81 -22.56
C SER A 196 -6.20 -20.71 -22.10
N LEU A 197 -5.84 -21.40 -21.02
CA LEU A 197 -4.46 -21.54 -20.54
C LEU A 197 -3.53 -22.20 -21.57
N ASN A 198 -4.08 -23.01 -22.50
CA ASN A 198 -3.34 -23.62 -23.60
C ASN A 198 -3.60 -22.92 -24.96
N SER A 199 -4.28 -21.77 -24.96
CA SER A 199 -4.54 -20.97 -26.16
C SER A 199 -3.24 -20.48 -26.77
N ARG A 200 -3.27 -20.05 -28.04
CA ARG A 200 -2.13 -19.31 -28.64
C ARG A 200 -2.20 -17.81 -28.38
N ASN A 201 -3.35 -17.32 -27.92
CA ASN A 201 -3.54 -15.94 -27.53
C ASN A 201 -2.97 -15.71 -26.13
N LYS A 202 -1.98 -14.82 -26.00
CA LYS A 202 -1.30 -14.53 -24.73
C LYS A 202 -2.21 -13.84 -23.72
N ASP A 203 -3.10 -12.97 -24.19
CA ASP A 203 -4.04 -12.25 -23.32
C ASP A 203 -5.04 -13.25 -22.73
N GLU A 204 -5.57 -14.15 -23.57
CA GLU A 204 -6.46 -15.23 -23.12
C GLU A 204 -5.76 -16.22 -22.15
N GLN A 205 -4.47 -16.49 -22.36
CA GLN A 205 -3.67 -17.27 -21.41
C GLN A 205 -3.50 -16.55 -20.08
N HIS A 206 -3.22 -15.23 -20.11
CA HIS A 206 -3.03 -14.40 -18.93
C HIS A 206 -4.32 -14.31 -18.11
N ASP A 207 -5.44 -13.99 -18.74
CA ASP A 207 -6.76 -13.93 -18.10
C ASP A 207 -7.12 -15.25 -17.44
N ALA A 208 -6.87 -16.37 -18.12
CA ALA A 208 -7.11 -17.70 -17.56
C ALA A 208 -6.22 -18.00 -16.34
N MET A 209 -4.95 -17.55 -16.34
CA MET A 209 -4.07 -17.68 -15.17
C MET A 209 -4.57 -16.85 -14.00
N THR A 210 -4.85 -15.57 -14.22
CA THR A 210 -5.36 -14.65 -13.19
C THR A 210 -6.65 -15.20 -12.58
N ALA A 211 -7.59 -15.66 -13.41
CA ALA A 211 -8.81 -16.31 -12.96
C ALA A 211 -8.52 -17.57 -12.11
N LEU A 212 -7.59 -18.44 -12.52
CA LEU A 212 -7.24 -19.63 -11.75
C LEU A 212 -6.58 -19.31 -10.41
N PHE A 213 -5.72 -18.28 -10.34
CA PHE A 213 -5.14 -17.82 -9.07
C PHE A 213 -6.21 -17.25 -8.13
N LEU A 214 -7.11 -16.41 -8.65
CA LEU A 214 -8.26 -15.87 -7.90
C LEU A 214 -9.31 -16.94 -7.53
N LEU A 215 -9.31 -18.10 -8.20
CA LEU A 215 -10.08 -19.27 -7.80
C LEU A 215 -9.29 -20.19 -6.86
N GLY A 216 -8.05 -19.86 -6.48
CA GLY A 216 -7.22 -20.70 -5.61
C GLY A 216 -6.85 -22.05 -6.24
N GLU A 217 -6.71 -22.09 -7.56
CA GLU A 217 -6.29 -23.25 -8.36
C GLU A 217 -4.86 -23.08 -8.90
N ALA A 218 -3.96 -22.61 -8.04
CA ALA A 218 -2.56 -22.30 -8.37
C ALA A 218 -1.78 -23.50 -8.95
N GLU A 219 -2.09 -24.73 -8.52
CA GLU A 219 -1.47 -25.95 -9.08
C GLU A 219 -1.78 -26.14 -10.57
N MET A 220 -2.92 -25.64 -11.05
CA MET A 220 -3.29 -25.70 -12.47
C MET A 220 -2.58 -24.62 -13.29
N ALA A 221 -2.50 -23.40 -12.76
CA ALA A 221 -1.90 -22.25 -13.45
C ALA A 221 -0.36 -22.29 -13.45
N GLY A 222 0.24 -22.69 -12.33
CA GLY A 222 1.68 -22.62 -12.07
C GLY A 222 2.57 -23.23 -13.16
N PRO A 223 2.32 -24.47 -13.64
CA PRO A 223 3.17 -25.09 -14.67
C PRO A 223 3.17 -24.37 -16.02
N VAL A 224 2.08 -23.68 -16.37
CA VAL A 224 2.01 -22.88 -17.60
C VAL A 224 2.63 -21.51 -17.36
N PHE A 225 2.32 -20.88 -16.22
CA PHE A 225 2.93 -19.62 -15.79
C PHE A 225 4.45 -19.65 -15.86
N SER A 226 5.09 -20.71 -15.36
CA SER A 226 6.55 -20.89 -15.44
C SER A 226 7.11 -20.96 -16.86
N LYS A 227 6.32 -21.42 -17.82
CA LYS A 227 6.75 -21.54 -19.22
C LYS A 227 6.65 -20.22 -19.98
N ILE A 228 5.65 -19.40 -19.66
CA ILE A 228 5.36 -18.17 -20.41
C ILE A 228 5.92 -16.91 -19.74
N SER A 229 6.12 -16.94 -18.42
CA SER A 229 6.55 -15.81 -17.60
C SER A 229 7.61 -16.25 -16.58
N SER A 230 8.82 -16.55 -17.05
CA SER A 230 9.86 -17.18 -16.21
C SER A 230 10.28 -16.35 -15.01
N LEU A 231 10.44 -15.02 -15.16
CA LEU A 231 10.86 -14.15 -14.05
C LEU A 231 9.73 -13.94 -13.02
N PRO A 232 8.49 -13.60 -13.43
CA PRO A 232 7.36 -13.62 -12.52
C PRO A 232 7.17 -14.96 -11.79
N ALA A 233 7.34 -16.09 -12.48
CA ALA A 233 7.29 -17.41 -11.87
C ALA A 233 8.43 -17.69 -10.89
N PHE A 234 9.63 -17.21 -11.19
CA PHE A 234 10.77 -17.25 -10.26
C PHE A 234 10.41 -16.53 -8.95
N ASN A 235 9.97 -15.27 -9.05
CA ASN A 235 9.59 -14.45 -7.88
C ASN A 235 8.44 -15.08 -7.08
N PHE A 236 7.43 -15.63 -7.77
CA PHE A 236 6.29 -16.32 -7.15
C PHE A 236 6.73 -17.51 -6.29
N TYR A 237 7.55 -18.41 -6.84
CA TYR A 237 8.00 -19.58 -6.08
C TYR A 237 9.05 -19.24 -5.03
N GLU A 238 9.91 -18.26 -5.28
CA GLU A 238 10.88 -17.77 -4.30
C GLU A 238 10.19 -17.22 -3.06
N GLY A 239 9.14 -16.41 -3.23
CA GLY A 239 8.33 -15.87 -2.13
C GLY A 239 7.61 -16.93 -1.29
N LEU A 240 7.39 -18.13 -1.85
CA LEU A 240 6.79 -19.28 -1.16
C LEU A 240 7.84 -20.25 -0.57
N GLU A 241 9.12 -19.90 -0.59
CA GLU A 241 10.24 -20.77 -0.20
C GLU A 241 10.34 -22.07 -1.01
N ARG A 242 9.81 -22.06 -2.25
CA ARG A 242 9.85 -23.17 -3.22
C ARG A 242 11.05 -23.02 -4.15
N VAL A 243 12.24 -23.03 -3.56
CA VAL A 243 13.51 -22.75 -4.26
C VAL A 243 13.74 -23.65 -5.49
N PRO A 244 13.46 -24.98 -5.46
CA PRO A 244 13.64 -25.82 -6.64
C PRO A 244 12.80 -25.37 -7.84
N GLU A 245 11.53 -25.03 -7.61
CA GLU A 245 10.63 -24.54 -8.65
C GLU A 245 11.01 -23.14 -9.14
N ALA A 246 11.49 -22.27 -8.25
CA ALA A 246 12.03 -20.97 -8.63
C ALA A 246 13.19 -21.12 -9.61
N LEU A 247 14.23 -21.89 -9.25
CA LEU A 247 15.39 -22.12 -10.11
C LEU A 247 14.99 -22.78 -11.44
N ALA A 248 14.07 -23.74 -11.41
CA ALA A 248 13.57 -24.39 -12.62
C ALA A 248 12.83 -23.41 -13.56
N ALA A 249 12.14 -22.40 -13.02
CA ALA A 249 11.48 -21.36 -13.83
C ALA A 249 12.49 -20.55 -14.66
N LEU A 250 13.72 -20.36 -14.17
CA LEU A 250 14.82 -19.72 -14.93
C LEU A 250 15.65 -20.70 -15.77
N GLY A 251 15.25 -21.98 -15.83
CA GLY A 251 15.94 -23.02 -16.59
C GLY A 251 17.19 -23.59 -15.90
N LEU A 252 17.36 -23.36 -14.60
CA LEU A 252 18.44 -23.93 -13.80
C LEU A 252 18.03 -25.28 -13.20
N LYS A 253 19.00 -26.18 -13.06
CA LYS A 253 18.83 -27.42 -12.27
C LYS A 253 18.96 -27.08 -10.79
N SER A 254 17.97 -27.47 -9.99
CA SER A 254 17.90 -27.07 -8.58
C SER A 254 18.88 -27.81 -7.66
N ASP A 255 19.28 -29.02 -8.02
CA ASP A 255 20.22 -29.85 -7.25
C ASP A 255 21.69 -29.42 -7.47
N GLN A 256 22.03 -28.96 -8.68
CA GLN A 256 23.36 -28.47 -9.06
C GLN A 256 23.24 -27.32 -10.07
N PRO A 257 22.85 -26.11 -9.61
CA PRO A 257 22.68 -24.96 -10.49
C PRO A 257 24.03 -24.44 -11.00
N ASP A 258 24.17 -24.30 -12.33
CA ASP A 258 25.34 -23.65 -12.96
C ASP A 258 25.08 -22.14 -13.12
N TYR A 259 25.20 -21.41 -12.00
CA TYR A 259 25.00 -19.97 -11.98
C TYR A 259 25.98 -19.24 -12.91
N LYS A 260 27.23 -19.70 -13.00
CA LYS A 260 28.27 -19.04 -13.80
C LYS A 260 27.94 -19.07 -15.29
N ALA A 261 27.57 -20.23 -15.83
CA ALA A 261 27.18 -20.33 -17.23
C ALA A 261 25.92 -19.52 -17.53
N TRP A 262 24.93 -19.56 -16.63
CA TRP A 262 23.67 -18.83 -16.80
C TRP A 262 23.88 -17.31 -16.79
N VAL A 263 24.60 -16.77 -15.80
CA VAL A 263 24.89 -15.34 -15.67
C VAL A 263 25.76 -14.85 -16.83
N GLY A 264 26.79 -15.61 -17.21
CA GLY A 264 27.62 -15.28 -18.36
C GLY A 264 26.81 -15.16 -19.67
N ALA A 265 25.89 -16.10 -19.92
CA ALA A 265 25.01 -16.04 -21.08
C ALA A 265 24.02 -14.86 -21.02
N ALA A 266 23.51 -14.52 -19.84
CA ALA A 266 22.59 -13.39 -19.66
C ALA A 266 23.29 -12.04 -19.90
N ILE A 267 24.47 -11.82 -19.32
CA ILE A 267 25.26 -10.58 -19.50
C ILE A 267 25.76 -10.44 -20.95
N GLN A 268 26.12 -11.55 -21.61
CA GLN A 268 26.46 -11.52 -23.03
C GLN A 268 25.29 -11.03 -23.89
N LYS A 269 24.06 -11.45 -23.57
CA LYS A 269 22.85 -10.97 -24.27
C LYS A 269 22.63 -9.48 -24.06
N LEU A 270 22.84 -8.97 -22.83
CA LEU A 270 22.79 -7.53 -22.54
C LEU A 270 23.78 -6.75 -23.43
N SER A 271 25.00 -7.25 -23.56
CA SER A 271 26.07 -6.63 -24.37
C SER A 271 25.80 -6.61 -25.87
N SER A 272 24.85 -7.42 -26.36
CA SER A 272 24.63 -7.65 -27.81
C SER A 272 23.47 -6.86 -28.40
N LYS A 273 22.67 -6.17 -27.58
CA LYS A 273 21.53 -5.37 -28.03
C LYS A 273 21.93 -3.90 -28.17
N ASN A 274 21.82 -3.32 -29.37
CA ASN A 274 21.77 -1.86 -29.55
C ASN A 274 20.45 -1.36 -28.93
N ILE A 275 20.55 -0.65 -27.80
CA ILE A 275 19.42 -0.13 -27.04
C ILE A 275 18.90 1.16 -27.70
N GLU A 276 18.34 1.05 -28.91
CA GLU A 276 17.58 2.14 -29.54
C GLU A 276 16.15 1.73 -29.92
N ASP A 277 15.77 0.45 -29.77
CA ASP A 277 14.41 -0.02 -30.03
C ASP A 277 13.76 -0.62 -28.76
N GLN A 278 12.79 0.14 -28.25
CA GLN A 278 11.56 -0.27 -27.56
C GLN A 278 11.54 -0.42 -26.03
N HIS A 279 10.74 0.45 -25.41
CA HIS A 279 9.93 0.35 -24.19
C HIS A 279 10.37 -0.61 -23.06
N GLY A 280 10.84 -0.03 -21.95
CA GLY A 280 11.02 -0.69 -20.65
C GLY A 280 12.43 -1.26 -20.42
N ALA A 281 12.79 -1.48 -19.14
CA ALA A 281 14.00 -2.22 -18.79
C ALA A 281 13.98 -3.58 -19.52
N SER A 282 15.11 -4.00 -20.10
CA SER A 282 15.17 -5.27 -20.83
C SER A 282 14.86 -6.42 -19.86
N ASP A 283 13.90 -7.31 -20.16
CA ASP A 283 13.58 -8.54 -19.40
C ASP A 283 14.82 -9.38 -19.02
N VAL A 284 15.93 -9.23 -19.75
CA VAL A 284 17.22 -9.85 -19.41
C VAL A 284 17.88 -9.19 -18.20
N GLU A 285 17.84 -7.85 -18.09
CA GLU A 285 18.40 -7.12 -16.94
C GLU A 285 17.65 -7.49 -15.67
N GLU A 286 16.32 -7.45 -15.68
CA GLU A 286 15.50 -7.80 -14.51
C GLU A 286 15.79 -9.23 -14.01
N ARG A 287 16.02 -10.19 -14.93
CA ARG A 287 16.44 -11.55 -14.56
C ARG A 287 17.83 -11.62 -13.94
N VAL A 288 18.77 -10.84 -14.46
CA VAL A 288 20.13 -10.75 -13.90
C VAL A 288 20.06 -10.17 -12.48
N LEU A 289 19.28 -9.12 -12.28
CA LEU A 289 19.04 -8.51 -10.96
C LEU A 289 18.35 -9.49 -10.00
N ALA A 290 17.32 -10.19 -10.45
CA ALA A 290 16.62 -11.19 -9.63
C ALA A 290 17.53 -12.36 -9.20
N MET A 291 18.40 -12.83 -10.10
CA MET A 291 19.39 -13.85 -9.77
C MET A 291 20.43 -13.34 -8.77
N ALA A 292 20.94 -12.12 -8.95
CA ALA A 292 21.88 -11.51 -8.01
C ALA A 292 21.24 -11.37 -6.61
N ASN A 293 20.02 -10.85 -6.55
CA ASN A 293 19.24 -10.70 -5.32
C ASN A 293 19.02 -12.05 -4.63
N PHE A 294 18.63 -13.08 -5.39
CA PHE A 294 18.43 -14.42 -4.85
C PHE A 294 19.70 -14.99 -4.23
N LEU A 295 20.82 -14.95 -4.94
CA LEU A 295 22.08 -15.48 -4.41
C LEU A 295 22.50 -14.72 -3.15
N GLU A 296 22.40 -13.39 -3.15
CA GLU A 296 22.79 -12.57 -2.01
C GLU A 296 21.88 -12.77 -0.80
N ARG A 297 20.55 -12.73 -0.99
CA ARG A 297 19.57 -12.95 0.09
C ARG A 297 19.61 -14.36 0.66
N ARG A 298 20.19 -15.33 -0.05
CA ARG A 298 20.39 -16.70 0.42
C ARG A 298 21.77 -16.92 1.05
N GLY A 299 22.59 -15.88 1.18
CA GLY A 299 23.94 -15.99 1.72
C GLY A 299 24.96 -16.64 0.79
N LEU A 300 24.60 -16.85 -0.48
CA LEU A 300 25.46 -17.47 -1.50
C LEU A 300 26.44 -16.45 -2.08
N HIS A 301 27.12 -15.70 -1.21
CA HIS A 301 27.97 -14.57 -1.58
C HIS A 301 29.16 -14.98 -2.44
N GLN A 302 29.71 -16.18 -2.19
CA GLN A 302 30.85 -16.70 -2.96
C GLN A 302 30.41 -17.12 -4.36
N GLU A 303 29.29 -17.82 -4.47
CA GLU A 303 28.66 -18.26 -5.72
C GLU A 303 28.23 -17.05 -6.55
N ALA A 304 27.61 -16.04 -5.93
CA ALA A 304 27.27 -14.78 -6.55
C ALA A 304 28.51 -14.13 -7.19
N TYR A 305 29.57 -13.93 -6.40
CA TYR A 305 30.78 -13.32 -6.92
C TYR A 305 31.43 -14.17 -8.03
N ALA A 306 31.52 -15.49 -7.85
CA ALA A 306 32.10 -16.40 -8.85
C ALA A 306 31.32 -16.42 -10.18
N ALA A 307 30.00 -16.20 -10.13
CA ALA A 307 29.14 -16.15 -11.31
C ALA A 307 29.18 -14.79 -12.02
N PHE A 308 29.29 -13.68 -11.27
CA PHE A 308 29.14 -12.32 -11.80
C PHE A 308 30.45 -11.57 -12.07
N ALA A 309 31.55 -11.89 -11.38
CA ALA A 309 32.79 -11.10 -11.43
C ALA A 309 33.39 -11.03 -12.85
N ASP A 310 33.69 -12.16 -13.49
CA ASP A 310 34.29 -12.17 -14.83
C ASP A 310 33.33 -11.55 -15.88
N PRO A 311 32.03 -11.93 -15.94
CA PRO A 311 31.11 -11.34 -16.91
C PRO A 311 30.95 -9.82 -16.77
N LEU A 312 30.88 -9.29 -15.55
CA LEU A 312 30.74 -7.84 -15.33
C LEU A 312 32.05 -7.09 -15.58
N ALA A 313 33.20 -7.67 -15.24
CA ALA A 313 34.49 -7.07 -15.58
C ALA A 313 34.65 -6.94 -17.11
N ASP A 314 34.23 -7.95 -17.87
CA ASP A 314 34.24 -7.90 -19.33
C ASP A 314 33.19 -6.94 -19.90
N PHE A 315 32.01 -6.86 -19.27
CA PHE A 315 30.99 -5.88 -19.62
C PHE A 315 31.47 -4.45 -19.44
N SER A 316 32.15 -4.15 -18.31
CA SER A 316 32.70 -2.83 -18.01
C SER A 316 33.74 -2.34 -19.02
N LYS A 317 34.48 -3.27 -19.67
CA LYS A 317 35.48 -2.93 -20.70
C LYS A 317 34.82 -2.60 -22.04
N LYS A 318 33.69 -3.25 -22.33
CA LYS A 318 32.96 -3.10 -23.60
C LYS A 318 32.03 -1.89 -23.58
N SER A 319 31.27 -1.74 -22.49
CA SER A 319 30.26 -0.69 -22.31
C SER A 319 30.34 -0.10 -20.89
N PRO A 320 31.30 0.79 -20.60
CA PRO A 320 31.48 1.36 -19.26
C PRO A 320 30.23 2.06 -18.71
N LYS A 321 29.49 2.78 -19.57
CA LYS A 321 28.27 3.49 -19.17
C LYS A 321 27.15 2.53 -18.76
N ASP A 322 26.87 1.52 -19.59
CA ASP A 322 25.82 0.53 -19.30
C ASP A 322 26.19 -0.35 -18.11
N PHE A 323 27.49 -0.60 -17.91
CA PHE A 323 27.99 -1.24 -16.69
C PHE A 323 27.68 -0.43 -15.44
N LEU A 324 27.89 0.90 -15.45
CA LEU A 324 27.56 1.76 -14.30
C LEU A 324 26.05 1.80 -14.03
N VAL A 325 25.22 1.80 -15.08
CA VAL A 325 23.75 1.70 -14.94
C VAL A 325 23.37 0.38 -14.25
N LEU A 326 23.89 -0.75 -14.75
CA LEU A 326 23.63 -2.07 -14.14
C LEU A 326 24.17 -2.15 -12.70
N LEU A 327 25.32 -1.53 -12.43
CA LEU A 327 25.89 -1.46 -11.10
C LEU A 327 24.95 -0.70 -10.15
N GLY A 328 24.42 0.46 -10.56
CA GLY A 328 23.38 1.19 -9.83
C GLY A 328 22.13 0.34 -9.59
N SER A 329 21.67 -0.38 -10.62
CA SER A 329 20.53 -1.30 -10.51
C SER A 329 20.76 -2.43 -9.50
N LEU A 330 22.00 -2.94 -9.36
CA LEU A 330 22.34 -3.93 -8.32
C LEU A 330 22.33 -3.35 -6.90
N PHE A 331 22.50 -2.03 -6.74
CA PHE A 331 22.26 -1.36 -5.46
C PHE A 331 20.79 -0.98 -5.24
N GLY A 332 19.98 -1.00 -6.31
CA GLY A 332 18.54 -0.79 -6.25
C GLY A 332 18.02 0.52 -6.80
N ASN A 333 18.87 1.35 -7.44
CA ASN A 333 18.51 2.67 -7.99
C ASN A 333 17.62 3.51 -7.04
N HIS A 334 17.92 3.53 -5.74
CA HIS A 334 17.14 4.23 -4.70
C HIS A 334 15.74 3.69 -4.37
N GLN A 335 15.31 2.60 -5.00
CA GLN A 335 13.95 2.06 -4.82
C GLN A 335 13.91 0.82 -3.96
N SER A 336 14.75 -0.18 -4.23
CA SER A 336 14.74 -1.45 -3.49
C SER A 336 16.10 -2.15 -3.58
N VAL A 337 16.67 -2.51 -2.43
CA VAL A 337 17.97 -3.17 -2.34
C VAL A 337 17.93 -4.52 -3.08
N VAL A 338 18.89 -4.73 -4.01
CA VAL A 338 18.99 -5.95 -4.83
C VAL A 338 20.14 -6.84 -4.35
N ALA A 339 21.39 -6.50 -4.70
CA ALA A 339 22.59 -7.26 -4.32
C ALA A 339 23.78 -6.33 -4.00
N PRO A 340 23.64 -5.43 -3.00
CA PRO A 340 24.64 -4.41 -2.67
C PRO A 340 26.00 -5.00 -2.26
N MET A 341 26.06 -6.18 -1.65
CA MET A 341 27.34 -6.77 -1.24
C MET A 341 28.16 -7.27 -2.45
N LEU A 342 27.49 -7.93 -3.39
CA LEU A 342 28.06 -8.31 -4.67
C LEU A 342 28.51 -7.05 -5.43
N ALA A 343 27.60 -6.08 -5.58
CA ALA A 343 27.84 -4.84 -6.32
C ALA A 343 29.00 -4.04 -5.73
N LYS A 344 29.06 -3.89 -4.41
CA LYS A 344 30.17 -3.23 -3.69
C LYS A 344 31.50 -3.86 -4.05
N LYS A 345 31.61 -5.19 -4.02
CA LYS A 345 32.87 -5.87 -4.31
C LYS A 345 33.33 -5.60 -5.75
N ILE A 346 32.41 -5.67 -6.71
CA ILE A 346 32.69 -5.35 -8.12
C ILE A 346 33.08 -3.88 -8.29
N ALA A 347 32.37 -2.96 -7.64
CA ALA A 347 32.65 -1.53 -7.70
C ALA A 347 34.06 -1.19 -7.17
N VAL A 348 34.42 -1.74 -6.01
CA VAL A 348 35.75 -1.57 -5.39
C VAL A 348 36.86 -2.06 -6.33
N GLU A 349 36.70 -3.25 -6.91
CA GLU A 349 37.69 -3.83 -7.83
C GLU A 349 37.80 -3.05 -9.14
N TRP A 350 36.68 -2.53 -9.65
CA TRP A 350 36.66 -1.73 -10.88
C TRP A 350 37.23 -0.32 -10.71
N ALA A 351 36.94 0.33 -9.58
CA ALA A 351 37.39 1.68 -9.27
C ALA A 351 38.86 1.70 -8.83
N GLY A 352 39.30 0.74 -8.00
CA GLY A 352 40.65 0.72 -7.45
C GLY A 352 40.97 2.02 -6.69
N GLU A 353 42.07 2.67 -7.06
CA GLU A 353 42.51 3.95 -6.48
C GLU A 353 42.16 5.17 -7.37
N ASP A 354 41.33 4.99 -8.41
CA ASP A 354 40.97 6.05 -9.36
C ASP A 354 39.81 6.91 -8.83
N ASP A 355 40.12 8.14 -8.43
CA ASP A 355 39.15 9.13 -7.90
C ASP A 355 37.98 9.40 -8.85
N LYS A 356 38.24 9.45 -10.17
CA LYS A 356 37.19 9.72 -11.15
C LYS A 356 36.19 8.56 -11.18
N LYS A 357 36.69 7.32 -11.15
CA LYS A 357 35.84 6.13 -11.11
C LYS A 357 35.02 6.05 -9.83
N TRP A 358 35.59 6.46 -8.70
CA TRP A 358 34.84 6.54 -7.45
C TRP A 358 33.70 7.57 -7.54
N GLY A 359 33.93 8.72 -8.17
CA GLY A 359 32.85 9.67 -8.48
C GLY A 359 31.74 9.04 -9.33
N GLU A 360 32.10 8.30 -10.37
CA GLU A 360 31.14 7.59 -11.24
C GLU A 360 30.35 6.49 -10.48
N VAL A 361 31.01 5.73 -9.60
CA VAL A 361 30.35 4.74 -8.73
C VAL A 361 29.39 5.43 -7.77
N VAL A 362 29.81 6.50 -7.09
CA VAL A 362 28.97 7.22 -6.13
C VAL A 362 27.74 7.78 -6.84
N SER A 363 27.88 8.39 -8.01
CA SER A 363 26.76 8.89 -8.80
C SER A 363 25.83 7.77 -9.28
N ALA A 364 26.36 6.61 -9.68
CA ALA A 364 25.54 5.48 -10.11
C ALA A 364 24.73 4.87 -8.95
N VAL A 365 25.30 4.83 -7.74
CA VAL A 365 24.67 4.18 -6.57
C VAL A 365 23.75 5.14 -5.81
N PHE A 366 24.21 6.37 -5.60
CA PHE A 366 23.55 7.36 -4.74
C PHE A 366 22.94 8.53 -5.53
N GLY A 367 23.03 8.55 -6.86
CA GLY A 367 22.58 9.67 -7.67
C GLY A 367 23.59 10.83 -7.69
N ASP A 368 23.35 11.79 -8.59
CA ASP A 368 24.16 12.99 -8.78
C ASP A 368 23.57 14.23 -8.07
N ASP A 369 22.65 14.02 -7.12
CA ASP A 369 22.02 15.08 -6.35
C ASP A 369 22.96 15.72 -5.30
N GLU A 370 22.52 16.86 -4.75
CA GLU A 370 23.26 17.60 -3.73
C GLU A 370 23.49 16.81 -2.43
N ILE A 371 22.64 15.82 -2.14
CA ILE A 371 22.69 15.03 -0.91
C ILE A 371 23.81 14.02 -1.00
N ALA A 372 23.83 13.21 -2.06
CA ALA A 372 24.84 12.19 -2.29
C ALA A 372 26.23 12.80 -2.47
N THR A 373 26.34 13.83 -3.32
CA THR A 373 27.60 14.54 -3.55
C THR A 373 28.07 15.27 -2.29
N GLY A 374 27.13 15.87 -1.53
CA GLY A 374 27.41 16.53 -0.27
C GLY A 374 27.96 15.59 0.80
N TRP A 375 27.35 14.42 0.98
CA TRP A 375 27.82 13.40 1.93
C TRP A 375 29.14 12.78 1.52
N TRP A 376 29.34 12.48 0.24
CA TRP A 376 30.61 11.95 -0.27
C TRP A 376 31.78 12.92 0.00
N GLY A 377 31.59 14.20 -0.34
CA GLY A 377 32.58 15.23 -0.06
C GLY A 377 32.83 15.41 1.44
N TRP A 378 31.76 15.42 2.24
CA TRP A 378 31.86 15.61 3.68
C TRP A 378 32.58 14.47 4.39
N PHE A 379 32.39 13.21 3.98
CA PHE A 379 33.18 12.10 4.54
C PHE A 379 34.68 12.25 4.27
N GLY A 380 35.04 12.78 3.10
CA GLY A 380 36.43 13.12 2.79
C GLY A 380 37.01 14.22 3.69
N GLU A 381 36.19 15.15 4.17
CA GLU A 381 36.60 16.18 5.13
C GLU A 381 36.69 15.62 6.56
N ILE A 382 35.75 14.76 6.93
CA ILE A 382 35.62 14.15 8.26
C ILE A 382 36.82 13.24 8.58
N ASP A 383 37.20 12.38 7.64
CA ASP A 383 38.36 11.52 7.76
C ASP A 383 39.20 11.57 6.46
N PRO A 384 40.08 12.57 6.32
CA PRO A 384 40.88 12.73 5.11
C PRO A 384 41.83 11.57 4.81
N LYS A 385 42.12 10.73 5.83
CA LYS A 385 43.04 9.59 5.70
C LYS A 385 42.31 8.29 5.34
N SER A 386 40.98 8.26 5.41
CA SER A 386 40.18 7.11 4.98
C SER A 386 40.39 6.85 3.49
N SER A 387 40.48 5.57 3.12
CA SER A 387 40.44 5.16 1.71
C SER A 387 39.04 5.39 1.13
N TYR A 388 38.95 5.47 -0.20
CA TYR A 388 37.66 5.59 -0.88
C TYR A 388 36.69 4.46 -0.51
N GLN A 389 37.20 3.23 -0.37
CA GLN A 389 36.38 2.09 0.07
C GLN A 389 35.79 2.32 1.46
N VAL A 390 36.57 2.82 2.44
CA VAL A 390 36.06 3.08 3.79
C VAL A 390 34.96 4.16 3.76
N ARG A 391 35.13 5.20 2.93
CA ARG A 391 34.11 6.24 2.74
C ARG A 391 32.84 5.67 2.11
N PHE A 392 33.01 4.82 1.09
CA PHE A 392 31.89 4.18 0.40
C PHE A 392 31.12 3.24 1.33
N ASP A 393 31.82 2.50 2.19
CA ASP A 393 31.19 1.66 3.22
C ASP A 393 30.36 2.49 4.22
N GLY A 394 30.87 3.66 4.61
CA GLY A 394 30.13 4.62 5.42
C GLY A 394 28.88 5.15 4.72
N MET A 395 28.98 5.46 3.43
CA MET A 395 27.84 5.87 2.59
C MET A 395 26.77 4.77 2.52
N LEU A 396 27.15 3.53 2.20
CA LEU A 396 26.21 2.41 2.14
C LEU A 396 25.44 2.23 3.44
N ALA A 397 26.15 2.24 4.58
CA ALA A 397 25.51 2.09 5.89
C ALA A 397 24.61 3.28 6.24
N LEU A 398 25.04 4.51 5.93
CA LEU A 398 24.24 5.72 6.16
C LEU A 398 22.92 5.67 5.39
N PHE A 399 22.98 5.31 4.10
CA PHE A 399 21.83 5.24 3.20
C PHE A 399 21.03 3.93 3.33
N GLY A 400 21.42 3.02 4.22
CA GLY A 400 20.68 1.77 4.46
C GLY A 400 20.78 0.77 3.29
N LEU A 401 21.87 0.81 2.53
CA LEU A 401 22.11 -0.08 1.39
C LEU A 401 22.94 -1.30 1.82
N GLY A 402 22.23 -2.35 2.23
CA GLY A 402 22.80 -3.64 2.60
C GLY A 402 23.09 -3.82 4.09
N PRO A 403 23.73 -4.95 4.48
CA PRO A 403 24.01 -5.27 5.87
C PRO A 403 24.95 -4.28 6.56
N ASP A 404 24.72 -4.03 7.85
CA ASP A 404 25.59 -3.20 8.70
C ASP A 404 26.00 -3.92 10.01
N PRO A 405 26.71 -5.07 9.93
CA PRO A 405 27.11 -5.82 11.12
C PRO A 405 28.13 -5.09 11.99
N GLN A 406 28.87 -4.12 11.43
CA GLN A 406 29.84 -3.32 12.17
C GLN A 406 29.25 -2.03 12.74
N ARG A 407 27.95 -1.76 12.55
CA ARG A 407 27.26 -0.54 13.00
C ARG A 407 27.97 0.73 12.50
N LEU A 408 28.41 0.70 11.25
CA LEU A 408 29.05 1.82 10.58
C LEU A 408 28.11 3.02 10.53
N ARG A 409 26.80 2.81 10.36
CA ARG A 409 25.82 3.90 10.33
C ARG A 409 25.88 4.75 11.59
N GLU A 410 25.80 4.11 12.76
CA GLU A 410 25.85 4.77 14.07
C GLU A 410 27.17 5.57 14.21
N LYS A 411 28.30 4.95 13.87
CA LYS A 411 29.62 5.58 13.92
C LYS A 411 29.74 6.79 12.99
N CYS A 412 29.24 6.67 11.76
CA CYS A 412 29.26 7.74 10.77
C CYS A 412 28.41 8.93 11.20
N ILE A 413 27.18 8.67 11.68
CA ILE A 413 26.28 9.72 12.19
C ILE A 413 26.86 10.41 13.41
N ASP A 414 27.44 9.67 14.36
CA ASP A 414 28.10 10.26 15.53
C ASP A 414 29.25 11.19 15.15
N LEU A 415 30.02 10.80 14.14
CA LEU A 415 31.13 11.59 13.64
C LEU A 415 30.64 12.85 12.90
N ALA A 416 29.58 12.73 12.10
CA ALA A 416 28.90 13.85 11.46
C ALA A 416 28.37 14.86 12.50
N TRP A 417 27.73 14.40 13.57
CA TRP A 417 27.26 15.30 14.63
C TRP A 417 28.38 16.04 15.36
N LYS A 418 29.54 15.40 15.57
CA LYS A 418 30.71 16.07 16.15
C LYS A 418 31.22 17.21 15.26
N THR A 419 31.23 17.02 13.95
CA THR A 419 31.68 18.09 13.03
C THR A 419 30.65 19.20 12.87
N VAL A 420 29.34 18.90 12.89
CA VAL A 420 28.26 19.92 12.97
C VAL A 420 28.43 20.83 14.18
N ALA A 421 28.74 20.25 15.36
CA ALA A 421 28.93 21.03 16.59
C ALA A 421 30.13 21.98 16.49
N ALA A 422 31.21 21.57 15.81
CA ALA A 422 32.42 22.36 15.62
C ALA A 422 32.36 23.37 14.46
N ALA A 423 31.38 23.25 13.56
CA ALA A 423 31.29 24.06 12.35
C ALA A 423 30.81 25.51 12.63
N PRO A 424 31.33 26.51 11.89
CA PRO A 424 30.76 27.86 11.85
C PRO A 424 29.29 27.85 11.37
N GLN A 425 28.49 28.84 11.77
CA GLN A 425 27.03 28.83 11.57
C GLN A 425 26.59 28.59 10.12
N VAL A 426 27.21 29.26 9.13
CA VAL A 426 26.85 29.08 7.71
C VAL A 426 27.08 27.65 7.26
N ARG A 427 28.24 27.06 7.60
CA ARG A 427 28.55 25.66 7.28
C ARG A 427 27.64 24.71 8.05
N ARG A 428 27.37 25.01 9.32
CA ARG A 428 26.48 24.21 10.18
C ARG A 428 25.09 24.03 9.55
N ASN A 429 24.49 25.07 8.99
CA ASN A 429 23.19 24.98 8.33
C ASN A 429 23.19 24.01 7.15
N VAL A 430 24.24 24.05 6.31
CA VAL A 430 24.41 23.11 5.17
C VAL A 430 24.50 21.66 5.68
N LEU A 431 25.30 21.41 6.72
CA LEU A 431 25.47 20.08 7.29
C LEU A 431 24.18 19.57 7.97
N LEU A 432 23.42 20.45 8.61
CA LEU A 432 22.11 20.11 9.20
C LEU A 432 21.09 19.72 8.12
N ARG A 433 21.08 20.41 6.96
CA ARG A 433 20.24 20.04 5.81
C ARG A 433 20.60 18.66 5.29
N LEU A 434 21.89 18.36 5.13
CA LEU A 434 22.37 17.03 4.72
C LEU A 434 21.92 15.92 5.68
N ILE A 435 22.03 16.13 7.00
CA ILE A 435 21.51 15.17 8.00
C ILE A 435 20.00 15.05 7.92
N SER A 436 19.29 16.17 7.81
CA SER A 436 17.82 16.18 7.81
C SER A 436 17.26 15.41 6.61
N THR A 437 17.74 15.71 5.41
CA THR A 437 17.25 15.05 4.19
C THR A 437 17.62 13.58 4.18
N GLN A 438 18.85 13.25 4.59
CA GLN A 438 19.26 11.86 4.74
C GLN A 438 18.34 11.13 5.71
N ALA A 439 18.15 11.66 6.92
CA ALA A 439 17.35 11.01 7.95
C ALA A 439 15.91 10.75 7.48
N THR A 440 15.32 11.68 6.73
CA THR A 440 14.03 11.47 6.07
C THR A 440 14.07 10.29 5.09
N ASN A 441 15.06 10.23 4.19
CA ASN A 441 15.14 9.19 3.15
C ASN A 441 15.24 7.76 3.72
N VAL A 442 15.88 7.60 4.87
CA VAL A 442 16.05 6.29 5.54
C VAL A 442 15.16 6.12 6.78
N GLY A 443 14.21 7.03 6.96
CA GLY A 443 13.23 6.97 8.04
C GLY A 443 13.78 7.15 9.46
N ASP A 444 14.97 7.71 9.67
CA ASP A 444 15.64 7.87 10.98
C ASP A 444 15.08 9.04 11.79
N VAL A 445 13.98 8.77 12.48
CA VAL A 445 13.19 9.77 13.21
C VAL A 445 14.03 10.57 14.20
N LYS A 446 14.87 9.91 15.01
CA LYS A 446 15.69 10.59 16.03
C LYS A 446 16.62 11.62 15.42
N ASN A 447 17.33 11.27 14.35
CA ASN A 447 18.25 12.19 13.70
C ASN A 447 17.50 13.30 12.94
N GLY A 448 16.37 12.97 12.31
CA GLY A 448 15.52 13.94 11.62
C GLY A 448 14.94 15.00 12.56
N LEU A 449 14.44 14.61 13.75
CA LEU A 449 13.95 15.57 14.74
C LEU A 449 15.08 16.39 15.36
N LYS A 450 16.25 15.78 15.58
CA LYS A 450 17.43 16.49 16.10
C LYS A 450 17.93 17.54 15.11
N SER A 451 18.00 17.23 13.82
CA SER A 451 18.37 18.21 12.79
C SER A 451 17.31 19.29 12.67
N TRP A 452 16.02 18.94 12.63
CA TRP A 452 14.91 19.89 12.60
C TRP A 452 15.02 20.96 13.68
N ASN A 453 15.23 20.56 14.93
CA ASN A 453 15.32 21.47 16.07
C ASN A 453 16.51 22.45 15.99
N LEU A 454 17.54 22.12 15.22
CA LEU A 454 18.73 22.94 15.03
C LEU A 454 18.70 23.75 13.72
N LEU A 455 17.82 23.41 12.78
CA LEU A 455 17.64 24.17 11.54
C LEU A 455 17.03 25.55 11.83
N PRO A 456 17.42 26.59 11.08
CA PRO A 456 16.73 27.87 11.09
C PRO A 456 15.34 27.77 10.45
N GLU A 457 14.46 28.73 10.74
CA GLU A 457 13.04 28.69 10.38
C GLU A 457 12.78 28.62 8.86
N ASP A 458 13.56 29.35 8.07
CA ASP A 458 13.50 29.37 6.61
C ASP A 458 13.77 27.97 6.01
N LEU A 459 14.77 27.26 6.54
CA LEU A 459 15.09 25.90 6.08
C LEU A 459 14.12 24.84 6.62
N ARG A 460 13.44 25.09 7.73
CA ARG A 460 12.37 24.21 8.21
C ARG A 460 11.18 24.24 7.27
N ALA A 461 10.88 25.39 6.67
CA ALA A 461 9.78 25.51 5.71
C ALA A 461 9.99 24.67 4.43
N GLU A 462 11.23 24.24 4.13
CA GLU A 462 11.53 23.33 3.01
C GLU A 462 11.17 21.86 3.31
N VAL A 463 10.97 21.48 4.58
CA VAL A 463 10.64 20.08 4.92
C VAL A 463 9.15 19.88 4.85
N TYR A 464 8.74 18.89 4.07
CA TYR A 464 7.34 18.51 3.94
C TYR A 464 6.70 18.21 5.30
N TRP A 465 5.66 18.99 5.66
CA TRP A 465 5.07 18.95 7.00
C TRP A 465 4.50 17.59 7.38
N VAL A 466 4.01 16.78 6.42
CA VAL A 466 3.50 15.43 6.69
C VAL A 466 4.60 14.53 7.25
N GLN A 467 5.81 14.61 6.70
CA GLN A 467 6.93 13.84 7.22
C GLN A 467 7.28 14.29 8.65
N HIS A 468 7.17 15.58 8.94
CA HIS A 468 7.44 16.11 10.26
C HIS A 468 6.43 15.59 11.30
N ILE A 469 5.13 15.55 10.99
CA ILE A 469 4.11 15.01 11.92
C ILE A 469 4.27 13.51 12.14
N VAL A 470 4.71 12.76 11.12
CA VAL A 470 5.01 11.33 11.24
C VAL A 470 6.17 11.11 12.21
N ASN A 471 7.23 11.91 12.09
CA ASN A 471 8.38 11.85 13.00
C ASN A 471 7.98 12.20 14.46
N LEU A 472 7.17 13.24 14.66
CA LEU A 472 6.67 13.63 15.98
C LEU A 472 5.77 12.54 16.60
N ALA A 473 4.86 11.98 15.81
CA ALA A 473 3.99 10.89 16.23
C ALA A 473 4.79 9.65 16.65
N ALA A 474 5.85 9.29 15.90
CA ALA A 474 6.69 8.13 16.19
C ALA A 474 7.46 8.24 17.53
N VAL A 475 7.74 9.46 18.02
CA VAL A 475 8.31 9.68 19.35
C VAL A 475 7.25 10.01 20.42
N GLY A 476 5.97 9.99 20.06
CA GLY A 476 4.85 10.26 20.95
C GLY A 476 4.63 11.75 21.28
N ASP A 477 5.23 12.67 20.53
CA ASP A 477 5.02 14.12 20.71
C ASP A 477 3.76 14.59 19.97
N TRP A 478 2.62 14.11 20.47
CA TRP A 478 1.31 14.37 19.87
C TRP A 478 0.86 15.81 20.00
N ASN A 479 1.38 16.57 20.98
CA ASN A 479 1.08 18.00 21.11
C ASN A 479 1.70 18.77 19.94
N ALA A 480 3.00 18.59 19.70
CA ALA A 480 3.67 19.25 18.57
C ALA A 480 3.08 18.79 17.23
N ALA A 481 2.76 17.50 17.08
CA ALA A 481 2.12 16.99 15.87
C ALA A 481 0.76 17.67 15.61
N ALA A 482 -0.07 17.81 16.66
CA ALA A 482 -1.34 18.51 16.56
C ALA A 482 -1.15 19.98 16.17
N ASP A 483 -0.19 20.69 16.76
CA ASP A 483 0.06 22.10 16.46
C ASP A 483 0.48 22.33 15.00
N VAL A 484 1.30 21.43 14.44
CA VAL A 484 1.68 21.48 13.01
C VAL A 484 0.44 21.27 12.14
N ILE A 485 -0.41 20.29 12.46
CA ILE A 485 -1.64 20.03 11.69
C ILE A 485 -2.60 21.23 11.76
N LEU A 486 -2.79 21.82 12.95
CA LEU A 486 -3.62 23.01 13.14
C LEU A 486 -3.11 24.19 12.32
N LYS A 487 -1.79 24.42 12.29
CA LYS A 487 -1.18 25.44 11.42
C LYS A 487 -1.52 25.21 9.95
N GLN A 488 -1.53 23.97 9.48
CA GLN A 488 -1.88 23.64 8.09
C GLN A 488 -3.38 23.75 7.79
N ILE A 489 -4.24 23.71 8.81
CA ILE A 489 -5.67 24.02 8.67
C ILE A 489 -5.86 25.54 8.52
N ASP A 490 -5.16 26.34 9.34
CA ASP A 490 -5.29 27.79 9.36
C ASP A 490 -4.57 28.48 8.20
N THR A 491 -3.39 27.99 7.85
CA THR A 491 -2.51 28.50 6.79
C THR A 491 -1.99 27.33 5.95
N PRO A 492 -2.77 26.84 4.98
CA PRO A 492 -2.34 25.75 4.10
C PRO A 492 -1.09 26.14 3.30
N GLU A 493 -0.06 25.30 3.32
CA GLU A 493 1.06 25.39 2.37
C GLU A 493 0.58 24.95 0.97
N ASP A 494 0.91 25.74 -0.06
CA ASP A 494 0.31 25.75 -1.41
C ASP A 494 0.79 24.61 -2.33
N ASP A 495 1.15 23.45 -1.77
CA ASP A 495 2.00 22.46 -2.46
C ASP A 495 1.25 21.29 -3.13
N SER A 496 -0.09 21.31 -3.24
CA SER A 496 -0.82 20.28 -3.99
C SER A 496 -1.37 20.83 -5.31
N GLU A 497 -0.90 20.30 -6.44
CA GLU A 497 -1.49 20.55 -7.77
C GLU A 497 -2.98 20.12 -7.84
N GLU A 498 -3.44 19.25 -6.93
CA GLU A 498 -4.80 18.71 -6.90
C GLU A 498 -5.83 19.60 -6.17
N THR A 499 -5.41 20.51 -5.30
CA THR A 499 -6.33 21.44 -4.61
C THR A 499 -5.76 22.86 -4.64
N ASP A 500 -6.41 23.77 -5.36
CA ASP A 500 -6.24 25.23 -5.21
C ASP A 500 -6.47 25.53 -3.72
N GLY A 501 -5.39 25.72 -2.94
CA GLY A 501 -5.22 25.56 -1.47
C GLY A 501 -6.17 26.31 -0.52
N LYS A 502 -7.43 26.38 -0.90
CA LYS A 502 -8.54 27.17 -0.37
C LYS A 502 -9.79 26.31 -0.13
N GLU A 503 -9.85 25.09 -0.67
CA GLU A 503 -10.97 24.18 -0.38
C GLU A 503 -10.85 23.61 1.04
N PRO A 504 -11.92 23.65 1.86
CA PRO A 504 -11.91 23.04 3.18
C PRO A 504 -11.71 21.52 3.10
N ARG A 505 -10.64 21.04 3.72
CA ARG A 505 -10.21 19.63 3.70
C ARG A 505 -10.77 18.86 4.90
N ALA A 506 -11.67 17.91 4.68
CA ALA A 506 -12.29 17.13 5.76
C ALA A 506 -11.30 16.16 6.44
N ASP A 507 -10.36 15.60 5.68
CA ASP A 507 -9.35 14.65 6.12
C ASP A 507 -8.34 15.26 7.09
N ILE A 508 -7.83 16.46 6.83
CA ILE A 508 -6.89 17.12 7.76
C ILE A 508 -7.53 17.40 9.14
N HIS A 509 -8.84 17.66 9.20
CA HIS A 509 -9.56 17.74 10.47
C HIS A 509 -9.58 16.37 11.20
N ALA A 510 -9.61 15.25 10.48
CA ALA A 510 -9.49 13.93 11.10
C ALA A 510 -8.08 13.68 11.68
N TYR A 511 -7.03 14.08 10.96
CA TYR A 511 -5.65 14.06 11.48
C TYR A 511 -5.53 14.91 12.76
N ALA A 512 -6.10 16.12 12.75
CA ALA A 512 -6.11 17.00 13.93
C ALA A 512 -6.87 16.35 15.10
N ALA A 513 -8.06 15.81 14.85
CA ALA A 513 -8.87 15.15 15.88
C ALA A 513 -8.12 13.98 16.53
N ALA A 514 -7.46 13.16 15.72
CA ALA A 514 -6.70 12.01 16.19
C ALA A 514 -5.46 12.45 17.02
N ALA A 515 -4.67 13.39 16.52
CA ALA A 515 -3.49 13.92 17.21
C ALA A 515 -3.85 14.65 18.52
N LEU A 516 -4.86 15.51 18.50
CA LEU A 516 -5.35 16.25 19.68
C LEU A 516 -5.84 15.31 20.77
N ARG A 517 -6.53 14.22 20.41
CA ARG A 517 -6.96 13.21 21.39
C ARG A 517 -5.78 12.51 22.04
N LYS A 518 -4.76 12.12 21.25
CA LYS A 518 -3.53 11.52 21.79
C LYS A 518 -2.74 12.51 22.65
N ALA A 519 -2.85 13.81 22.37
CA ALA A 519 -2.29 14.90 23.16
C ALA A 519 -3.11 15.24 24.43
N GLY A 520 -4.29 14.65 24.63
CA GLY A 520 -5.19 14.92 25.75
C GLY A 520 -6.07 16.18 25.60
N ARG A 521 -6.05 16.84 24.43
CA ARG A 521 -6.83 18.03 24.08
C ARG A 521 -8.22 17.65 23.56
N ASN A 522 -9.02 16.99 24.42
CA ASN A 522 -10.25 16.31 24.02
C ASN A 522 -11.34 17.24 23.44
N ASP A 523 -11.50 18.46 23.97
CA ASP A 523 -12.54 19.39 23.49
C ASP A 523 -12.23 19.90 22.07
N GLU A 524 -10.96 20.21 21.80
CA GLU A 524 -10.50 20.58 20.47
C GLU A 524 -10.60 19.39 19.52
N ALA A 525 -10.22 18.19 19.97
CA ALA A 525 -10.38 16.96 19.19
C ALA A 525 -11.84 16.73 18.78
N ALA A 526 -12.80 16.99 19.69
CA ALA A 526 -14.22 16.87 19.40
C ALA A 526 -14.70 17.88 18.35
N PHE A 527 -14.20 19.12 18.40
CA PHE A 527 -14.47 20.13 17.37
C PHE A 527 -13.98 19.67 16.00
N HIS A 528 -12.71 19.24 15.89
CA HIS A 528 -12.15 18.79 14.61
C HIS A 528 -12.83 17.50 14.10
N ALA A 529 -13.21 16.58 15.00
CA ALA A 529 -13.98 15.41 14.61
C ALA A 529 -15.36 15.80 14.01
N ALA A 530 -16.04 16.78 14.61
CA ALA A 530 -17.30 17.31 14.08
C ALA A 530 -17.11 18.01 12.73
N MET A 531 -15.99 18.71 12.53
CA MET A 531 -15.66 19.33 11.24
C MET A 531 -15.43 18.28 10.14
N ALA A 532 -14.66 17.22 10.42
CA ALA A 532 -14.50 16.11 9.47
C ALA A 532 -15.86 15.48 9.09
N GLU A 533 -16.72 15.25 10.07
CA GLU A 533 -18.06 14.69 9.89
C GLU A 533 -18.99 15.61 9.08
N LYS A 534 -18.82 16.94 9.16
CA LYS A 534 -19.62 17.90 8.39
C LYS A 534 -19.11 18.07 6.96
N LEU A 535 -17.79 18.13 6.76
CA LEU A 535 -17.19 18.53 5.49
C LEU A 535 -17.13 17.41 4.44
N TRP A 536 -17.19 16.13 4.85
CA TRP A 536 -17.03 15.02 3.89
C TRP A 536 -18.20 14.93 2.90
N LEU A 537 -19.43 15.29 3.30
CA LEU A 537 -20.61 15.37 2.41
C LEU A 537 -20.82 14.14 1.51
N GLY A 538 -20.68 12.92 2.05
CA GLY A 538 -20.99 11.69 1.32
C GLY A 538 -19.91 11.27 0.33
N ASP A 539 -18.79 11.99 0.25
CA ASP A 539 -17.67 11.73 -0.65
C ASP A 539 -16.86 10.51 -0.17
N ALA A 540 -16.89 9.44 -0.96
CA ALA A 540 -16.24 8.18 -0.60
C ALA A 540 -14.71 8.28 -0.55
N THR A 541 -14.10 9.07 -1.42
CA THR A 541 -12.65 9.30 -1.46
C THR A 541 -12.21 10.09 -0.24
N LEU A 542 -12.98 11.10 0.19
CA LEU A 542 -12.72 11.78 1.46
C LEU A 542 -12.94 10.86 2.67
N ALA A 543 -13.98 10.01 2.67
CA ALA A 543 -14.17 9.05 3.75
C ALA A 543 -12.99 8.07 3.89
N LEU A 544 -12.42 7.62 2.76
CA LEU A 544 -11.19 6.83 2.73
C LEU A 544 -10.02 7.58 3.40
N ARG A 545 -9.78 8.84 3.02
CA ARG A 545 -8.70 9.69 3.57
C ARG A 545 -8.92 10.04 5.05
N ILE A 546 -10.16 10.30 5.46
CA ILE A 546 -10.54 10.52 6.87
C ILE A 546 -10.23 9.27 7.71
N GLY A 547 -10.54 8.08 7.18
CA GLY A 547 -10.13 6.82 7.82
C GLY A 547 -8.62 6.75 8.02
N GLY A 548 -7.84 7.15 7.01
CA GLY A 548 -6.38 7.29 7.11
C GLY A 548 -5.93 8.26 8.22
N GLY A 549 -6.61 9.41 8.37
CA GLY A 549 -6.33 10.37 9.45
C GLY A 549 -6.56 9.83 10.86
N TYR A 550 -7.58 8.99 11.05
CA TYR A 550 -7.78 8.29 12.33
C TYR A 550 -6.77 7.16 12.55
N ALA A 551 -6.41 6.43 11.48
CA ALA A 551 -5.38 5.39 11.53
C ALA A 551 -4.00 5.97 11.92
N PHE A 552 -3.67 7.18 11.46
CA PHE A 552 -2.46 7.91 11.86
C PHE A 552 -2.36 8.09 13.39
N GLY A 553 -3.45 8.44 14.07
CA GLY A 553 -3.50 8.55 15.54
C GLY A 553 -3.77 7.23 16.27
N TYR A 554 -3.62 6.09 15.57
CA TYR A 554 -3.84 4.73 16.05
C TYR A 554 -5.29 4.40 16.43
N ASP A 555 -6.26 5.17 15.94
CA ASP A 555 -7.69 4.90 16.14
C ASP A 555 -8.26 4.08 14.98
N PHE A 556 -7.77 2.85 14.84
CA PHE A 556 -8.19 1.92 13.78
C PHE A 556 -9.67 1.54 13.87
N LYS A 557 -10.27 1.61 15.05
CA LYS A 557 -11.70 1.38 15.23
C LYS A 557 -12.53 2.47 14.54
N THR A 558 -12.17 3.74 14.73
CA THR A 558 -12.84 4.84 14.02
C THR A 558 -12.48 4.83 12.55
N ALA A 559 -11.24 4.50 12.17
CA ALA A 559 -10.84 4.33 10.77
C ALA A 559 -11.72 3.28 10.04
N ALA A 560 -11.94 2.13 10.65
CA ALA A 560 -12.81 1.07 10.11
C ALA A 560 -14.26 1.54 9.90
N GLN A 561 -14.79 2.38 10.80
CA GLN A 561 -16.12 2.98 10.64
C GLN A 561 -16.18 3.90 9.41
N TRP A 562 -15.11 4.65 9.14
CA TRP A 562 -15.01 5.51 7.96
C TRP A 562 -14.86 4.73 6.68
N TRP A 563 -14.07 3.66 6.65
CA TRP A 563 -13.98 2.78 5.48
C TRP A 563 -15.30 2.05 5.21
N ALA A 564 -16.06 1.68 6.23
CA ALA A 564 -17.42 1.17 6.07
C ALA A 564 -18.37 2.22 5.48
N LYS A 565 -18.30 3.48 5.93
CA LYS A 565 -19.05 4.59 5.30
C LYS A 565 -18.64 4.76 3.83
N ALA A 566 -17.34 4.75 3.54
CA ALA A 566 -16.82 4.84 2.18
C ALA A 566 -17.37 3.71 1.28
N ALA A 567 -17.37 2.46 1.77
CA ALA A 567 -17.91 1.32 1.03
C ALA A 567 -19.42 1.45 0.75
N ILE A 568 -20.18 2.09 1.64
CA ILE A 568 -21.60 2.39 1.41
C ILE A 568 -21.77 3.52 0.38
N MET A 569 -20.85 4.49 0.30
CA MET A 569 -20.97 5.70 -0.54
C MET A 569 -20.30 5.61 -1.91
N VAL A 570 -19.36 4.69 -2.09
CA VAL A 570 -18.55 4.59 -3.31
C VAL A 570 -19.40 4.28 -4.54
N ASN A 571 -19.04 4.87 -5.68
CA ASN A 571 -19.57 4.46 -6.96
C ASN A 571 -18.77 3.22 -7.42
N PRO A 572 -19.43 2.08 -7.73
CA PRO A 572 -18.75 0.88 -8.26
C PRO A 572 -17.84 1.13 -9.46
N ASP A 573 -18.10 2.18 -10.23
CA ASP A 573 -17.34 2.53 -11.44
C ASP A 573 -16.19 3.52 -11.18
N SER A 574 -15.91 3.90 -9.91
CA SER A 574 -14.80 4.83 -9.59
C SER A 574 -13.47 4.12 -9.38
N ASP A 575 -12.37 4.84 -9.62
CA ASP A 575 -11.00 4.30 -9.50
C ASP A 575 -10.68 3.85 -8.06
N GLU A 576 -11.25 4.51 -7.05
CA GLU A 576 -11.04 4.18 -5.64
C GLU A 576 -11.84 2.97 -5.14
N PHE A 577 -12.77 2.44 -5.94
CA PHE A 577 -13.66 1.34 -5.54
C PHE A 577 -12.89 0.13 -5.01
N GLY A 578 -11.87 -0.32 -5.74
CA GLY A 578 -11.05 -1.46 -5.33
C GLY A 578 -10.35 -1.25 -3.99
N ALA A 579 -9.76 -0.07 -3.77
CA ALA A 579 -9.04 0.25 -2.54
C ALA A 579 -9.98 0.35 -1.32
N ILE A 580 -11.15 0.99 -1.48
CA ILE A 580 -12.17 1.10 -0.44
C ILE A 580 -12.69 -0.28 -0.05
N MET A 581 -13.01 -1.12 -1.04
CA MET A 581 -13.52 -2.46 -0.79
C MET A 581 -12.49 -3.36 -0.13
N LYS A 582 -11.21 -3.25 -0.50
CA LYS A 582 -10.12 -3.99 0.13
C LYS A 582 -10.00 -3.66 1.62
N LEU A 583 -9.86 -2.39 1.97
CA LEU A 583 -9.74 -1.95 3.37
C LEU A 583 -10.99 -2.32 4.20
N HIS A 584 -12.18 -2.16 3.62
CA HIS A 584 -13.40 -2.58 4.31
C HIS A 584 -13.45 -4.10 4.53
N SER A 585 -13.04 -4.90 3.54
CA SER A 585 -13.02 -6.35 3.67
C SER A 585 -12.02 -6.83 4.73
N GLU A 586 -10.81 -6.25 4.76
CA GLU A 586 -9.79 -6.52 5.78
C GLU A 586 -10.29 -6.18 7.19
N THR A 587 -10.95 -5.04 7.38
CA THR A 587 -11.53 -4.70 8.70
C THR A 587 -12.66 -5.63 9.13
N LEU A 588 -13.52 -6.09 8.20
CA LEU A 588 -14.55 -7.08 8.52
C LEU A 588 -13.93 -8.43 8.94
N LEU A 589 -12.81 -8.80 8.32
CA LEU A 589 -12.03 -10.00 8.64
C LEU A 589 -11.47 -9.91 10.07
N GLU A 590 -10.85 -8.77 10.42
CA GLU A 590 -10.33 -8.51 11.78
C GLU A 590 -11.43 -8.52 12.85
N ASP A 591 -12.60 -7.93 12.54
CA ASP A 591 -13.78 -7.88 13.43
C ASP A 591 -14.49 -9.24 13.59
N GLY A 592 -14.12 -10.24 12.80
CA GLY A 592 -14.75 -11.56 12.81
C GLY A 592 -16.14 -11.61 12.18
N LYS A 593 -16.48 -10.64 11.33
CA LYS A 593 -17.73 -10.62 10.55
C LYS A 593 -17.58 -11.49 9.31
N TRP A 594 -17.44 -12.80 9.54
CA TRP A 594 -16.98 -13.78 8.55
C TRP A 594 -17.78 -13.80 7.26
N LYS A 595 -19.10 -13.63 7.32
CA LYS A 595 -19.97 -13.70 6.15
C LYS A 595 -19.81 -12.46 5.26
N GLU A 596 -19.83 -11.28 5.87
CA GLU A 596 -19.64 -10.00 5.21
C GLU A 596 -18.21 -9.85 4.68
N ALA A 597 -17.21 -10.27 5.47
CA ALA A 597 -15.82 -10.33 5.03
C ALA A 597 -15.68 -11.19 3.79
N ALA A 598 -16.16 -12.45 3.82
CA ALA A 598 -16.10 -13.34 2.68
C ALA A 598 -16.81 -12.77 1.44
N ALA A 599 -18.00 -12.18 1.61
CA ALA A 599 -18.75 -11.59 0.51
C ALA A 599 -18.03 -10.39 -0.12
N THR A 600 -17.51 -9.47 0.69
CA THR A 600 -16.76 -8.30 0.21
C THR A 600 -15.41 -8.70 -0.39
N SER A 601 -14.76 -9.76 0.11
CA SER A 601 -13.54 -10.27 -0.52
C SER A 601 -13.81 -10.89 -1.89
N GLU A 602 -14.98 -11.52 -2.13
CA GLU A 602 -15.35 -11.97 -3.49
C GLU A 602 -15.53 -10.79 -4.46
N VAL A 603 -16.05 -9.64 -3.98
CA VAL A 603 -16.09 -8.40 -4.76
C VAL A 603 -14.68 -7.98 -5.15
N VAL A 604 -13.74 -7.95 -4.20
CA VAL A 604 -12.34 -7.56 -4.47
C VAL A 604 -11.66 -8.55 -5.42
N CYS A 605 -11.86 -9.86 -5.26
CA CYS A 605 -11.36 -10.84 -6.23
C CYS A 605 -11.87 -10.55 -7.64
N GLN A 606 -13.15 -10.20 -7.79
CA GLN A 606 -13.70 -9.86 -9.10
C GLN A 606 -13.15 -8.53 -9.63
N VAL A 607 -12.93 -7.52 -8.79
CA VAL A 607 -12.26 -6.27 -9.19
C VAL A 607 -10.87 -6.57 -9.75
N TYR A 608 -10.08 -7.39 -9.07
CA TYR A 608 -8.75 -7.79 -9.56
C TYR A 608 -8.79 -8.56 -10.88
N LEU A 609 -9.79 -9.42 -11.08
CA LEU A 609 -10.01 -10.04 -12.38
C LEU A 609 -10.30 -8.99 -13.46
N MET A 610 -11.05 -7.95 -13.13
CA MET A 610 -11.50 -6.95 -14.09
C MET A 610 -10.45 -5.90 -14.45
N SER A 611 -9.58 -5.55 -13.51
CA SER A 611 -8.53 -4.57 -13.76
C SER A 611 -7.46 -5.07 -14.74
N GLY A 612 -7.50 -6.35 -15.14
CA GLY A 612 -6.92 -6.92 -16.36
C GLY A 612 -5.40 -6.82 -16.55
N ASN A 613 -4.66 -6.11 -15.69
CA ASN A 613 -3.26 -5.79 -15.97
C ASN A 613 -2.46 -5.25 -14.76
N LEU A 614 -2.94 -5.37 -13.52
CA LEU A 614 -2.29 -4.61 -12.45
C LEU A 614 -1.02 -5.26 -11.89
N GLU A 615 -0.88 -6.59 -11.90
CA GLU A 615 0.28 -7.20 -11.23
C GLU A 615 0.89 -8.40 -11.97
N THR A 616 2.19 -8.31 -12.23
CA THR A 616 3.03 -9.43 -12.70
C THR A 616 3.18 -10.51 -11.62
N ASN A 617 2.91 -10.20 -10.35
CA ASN A 617 3.05 -11.13 -9.23
C ASN A 617 1.71 -11.78 -8.85
N PRO A 618 1.50 -13.08 -9.09
CA PRO A 618 0.27 -13.76 -8.74
C PRO A 618 0.01 -13.89 -7.23
N LEU A 619 1.00 -13.58 -6.37
CA LEU A 619 0.81 -13.62 -4.91
C LEU A 619 -0.30 -12.68 -4.44
N VAL A 620 -0.47 -11.49 -5.03
CA VAL A 620 -1.54 -10.57 -4.59
C VAL A 620 -2.93 -11.14 -4.83
N TYR A 621 -3.15 -11.77 -5.99
CA TYR A 621 -4.40 -12.49 -6.27
C TYR A 621 -4.63 -13.65 -5.30
N MET A 622 -3.55 -14.37 -4.97
CA MET A 622 -3.60 -15.50 -4.07
C MET A 622 -3.82 -15.09 -2.60
N HIS A 623 -3.23 -14.00 -2.13
CA HIS A 623 -3.47 -13.45 -0.79
C HIS A 623 -4.91 -12.96 -0.65
N GLN A 624 -5.44 -12.28 -1.66
CA GLN A 624 -6.86 -11.90 -1.65
C GLN A 624 -7.78 -13.13 -1.60
N ARG A 625 -7.40 -14.22 -2.29
CA ARG A 625 -8.14 -15.48 -2.23
C ARG A 625 -8.03 -16.15 -0.85
N LEU A 626 -6.86 -16.10 -0.22
CA LEU A 626 -6.62 -16.60 1.13
C LEU A 626 -7.58 -15.95 2.12
N ASP A 627 -7.71 -14.62 2.11
CA ASP A 627 -8.61 -13.89 3.01
C ASP A 627 -10.07 -14.32 2.80
N ALA A 628 -10.48 -14.33 1.54
CA ALA A 628 -11.84 -14.66 1.15
C ALA A 628 -12.23 -16.11 1.54
N ASP A 629 -11.33 -17.08 1.32
CA ASP A 629 -11.56 -18.47 1.72
C ASP A 629 -11.43 -18.68 3.24
N THR A 630 -10.56 -17.94 3.92
CA THR A 630 -10.45 -17.98 5.39
C THR A 630 -11.75 -17.50 6.02
N ALA A 631 -12.24 -16.33 5.63
CA ALA A 631 -13.52 -15.80 6.08
C ALA A 631 -14.67 -16.77 5.79
N ARG A 632 -14.73 -17.33 4.58
CA ARG A 632 -15.77 -18.30 4.18
C ARG A 632 -15.73 -19.57 5.01
N ALA A 633 -14.54 -20.12 5.27
CA ALA A 633 -14.38 -21.30 6.11
C ALA A 633 -14.82 -21.02 7.56
N LEU A 634 -14.46 -19.87 8.10
CA LEU A 634 -14.85 -19.47 9.47
C LEU A 634 -16.36 -19.21 9.59
N PHE A 635 -16.99 -18.69 8.54
CA PHE A 635 -18.45 -18.60 8.47
C PHE A 635 -19.12 -19.98 8.55
N PHE A 636 -18.60 -20.98 7.82
CA PHE A 636 -19.12 -22.35 7.86
C PHE A 636 -18.72 -23.15 9.09
N LEU A 637 -17.75 -22.71 9.88
CA LEU A 637 -17.17 -23.51 10.96
C LEU A 637 -18.19 -24.07 11.97
N LYS A 638 -19.25 -23.30 12.26
CA LYS A 638 -20.32 -23.72 13.18
C LYS A 638 -21.35 -24.65 12.55
N SER A 639 -21.64 -24.49 11.27
CA SER A 639 -22.70 -25.24 10.56
C SER A 639 -22.18 -26.48 9.84
N ASP A 640 -20.95 -26.44 9.34
CA ASP A 640 -20.29 -27.51 8.60
C ASP A 640 -18.76 -27.49 8.87
N ARG A 641 -18.40 -27.95 10.07
CA ARG A 641 -17.00 -28.01 10.52
C ARG A 641 -16.08 -28.82 9.59
N PRO A 642 -16.45 -30.01 9.07
CA PRO A 642 -15.60 -30.76 8.14
C PRO A 642 -15.24 -29.97 6.88
N THR A 643 -16.22 -29.32 6.26
CA THR A 643 -15.97 -28.46 5.09
C THR A 643 -15.06 -27.29 5.45
N ALA A 644 -15.32 -26.59 6.57
CA ALA A 644 -14.49 -25.49 7.02
C ALA A 644 -13.02 -25.90 7.21
N ILE A 645 -12.77 -27.02 7.90
CA ILE A 645 -11.42 -27.56 8.10
C ILE A 645 -10.77 -27.94 6.76
N SER A 646 -11.53 -28.51 5.82
CA SER A 646 -11.01 -28.86 4.49
C SER A 646 -10.56 -27.62 3.71
N ILE A 647 -11.30 -26.51 3.78
CA ILE A 647 -10.92 -25.25 3.12
C ILE A 647 -9.66 -24.68 3.78
N LEU A 648 -9.63 -24.58 5.11
CA LEU A 648 -8.47 -24.08 5.86
C LEU A 648 -7.21 -24.91 5.62
N LYS A 649 -7.36 -26.24 5.48
CA LYS A 649 -6.25 -27.11 5.13
C LYS A 649 -5.71 -26.83 3.71
N LYS A 650 -6.58 -26.62 2.72
CA LYS A 650 -6.16 -26.25 1.35
C LYS A 650 -5.38 -24.94 1.36
N ILE A 651 -5.83 -23.96 2.15
CA ILE A 651 -5.10 -22.69 2.34
C ILE A 651 -3.71 -22.98 2.90
N HIS A 652 -3.60 -23.65 4.06
CA HIS A 652 -2.31 -23.95 4.67
C HIS A 652 -1.34 -24.66 3.73
N GLN A 653 -1.80 -25.67 3.00
CA GLN A 653 -0.97 -26.41 2.04
C GLN A 653 -0.47 -25.55 0.88
N THR A 654 -1.26 -24.58 0.44
CA THR A 654 -0.91 -23.68 -0.67
C THR A 654 0.14 -22.64 -0.24
N PHE A 655 0.07 -22.19 1.01
CA PHE A 655 0.85 -21.07 1.55
C PHE A 655 1.85 -21.51 2.65
N LEU A 656 2.31 -22.77 2.60
CA LEU A 656 3.01 -23.44 3.71
C LEU A 656 4.10 -22.60 4.41
N CYS A 657 4.87 -21.81 3.65
CA CYS A 657 5.94 -20.93 4.14
C CYS A 657 5.73 -19.44 3.80
N ASP A 658 4.51 -19.04 3.44
CA ASP A 658 4.20 -17.66 3.15
C ASP A 658 3.95 -16.88 4.45
N GLY A 659 4.67 -15.76 4.62
CA GLY A 659 4.56 -14.83 5.76
C GLY A 659 3.13 -14.49 6.17
N THR A 660 2.23 -14.36 5.19
CA THR A 660 0.84 -13.90 5.38
C THR A 660 -0.01 -14.83 6.25
N LEU A 661 0.33 -16.12 6.35
CA LEU A 661 -0.39 -17.03 7.26
C LEU A 661 -0.24 -16.62 8.74
N ALA A 662 0.87 -15.98 9.10
CA ALA A 662 1.11 -15.52 10.47
C ALA A 662 0.31 -14.27 10.83
N ASP A 663 -0.15 -13.50 9.85
CA ASP A 663 -0.82 -12.22 10.09
C ASP A 663 -2.22 -12.45 10.67
N PHE A 664 -3.08 -13.14 9.91
CA PHE A 664 -4.46 -13.37 10.29
C PHE A 664 -4.79 -14.85 10.54
N PHE A 665 -4.29 -15.75 9.70
CA PHE A 665 -4.72 -17.15 9.67
C PHE A 665 -4.41 -17.90 10.98
N PHE A 666 -3.13 -18.03 11.37
CA PHE A 666 -2.75 -18.76 12.59
C PHE A 666 -3.33 -18.16 13.88
N PRO A 667 -3.27 -16.82 14.11
CA PRO A 667 -3.90 -16.22 15.29
C PRO A 667 -5.39 -16.54 15.39
N THR A 668 -6.08 -16.56 14.25
CA THR A 668 -7.53 -16.80 14.21
C THR A 668 -7.88 -18.25 14.51
N LEU A 669 -7.14 -19.24 13.99
CA LEU A 669 -7.38 -20.65 14.29
C LEU A 669 -7.44 -20.90 15.81
N ARG A 670 -6.52 -20.32 16.58
CA ARG A 670 -6.52 -20.40 18.04
C ARG A 670 -7.76 -19.73 18.65
N LYS A 671 -8.07 -18.50 18.22
CA LYS A 671 -9.23 -17.73 18.71
C LYS A 671 -10.56 -18.48 18.51
N VAL A 672 -10.70 -19.22 17.41
CA VAL A 672 -11.93 -19.98 17.09
C VAL A 672 -11.92 -21.44 17.59
N GLY A 673 -10.89 -21.84 18.35
CA GLY A 673 -10.82 -23.16 18.99
C GLY A 673 -10.32 -24.29 18.10
N LEU A 674 -9.64 -23.99 16.99
CA LEU A 674 -8.96 -24.95 16.11
C LEU A 674 -7.51 -25.20 16.56
N VAL A 675 -7.31 -25.46 17.85
CA VAL A 675 -5.96 -25.56 18.46
C VAL A 675 -5.18 -26.75 17.90
N ARG A 676 -5.84 -27.89 17.67
CA ARG A 676 -5.17 -29.08 17.11
C ARG A 676 -4.68 -28.82 15.70
N GLU A 677 -5.55 -28.29 14.84
CA GLU A 677 -5.21 -27.93 13.47
C GLU A 677 -4.12 -26.85 13.43
N HIS A 678 -4.22 -25.84 14.29
CA HIS A 678 -3.18 -24.81 14.45
C HIS A 678 -1.81 -25.44 14.74
N ASP A 679 -1.70 -26.32 15.74
CA ASP A 679 -0.43 -26.91 16.14
C ASP A 679 0.15 -27.84 15.07
N GLU A 680 -0.68 -28.70 14.48
CA GLU A 680 -0.27 -29.60 13.40
C GLU A 680 0.23 -28.84 12.16
N TRP A 681 -0.46 -27.77 11.78
CA TRP A 681 -0.11 -26.97 10.60
C TRP A 681 1.08 -26.06 10.86
N PHE A 682 1.20 -25.51 12.07
CA PHE A 682 2.39 -24.76 12.48
C PHE A 682 3.63 -25.63 12.40
N ASP A 683 3.60 -26.85 12.95
CA ASP A 683 4.75 -27.76 12.94
C ASP A 683 5.17 -28.12 11.50
N ALA A 684 4.21 -28.30 10.59
CA ALA A 684 4.50 -28.54 9.17
C ALA A 684 5.20 -27.35 8.51
N SER A 685 4.69 -26.12 8.72
CA SER A 685 5.32 -24.90 8.23
C SER A 685 6.71 -24.69 8.84
N TRP A 686 6.85 -24.89 10.14
CA TRP A 686 8.09 -24.73 10.89
C TRP A 686 9.18 -25.68 10.37
N ASN A 687 8.86 -26.95 10.16
CA ASN A 687 9.82 -27.92 9.64
C ASN A 687 10.34 -27.55 8.24
N GLN A 688 9.48 -26.98 7.39
CA GLN A 688 9.90 -26.51 6.08
C GLN A 688 10.81 -25.28 6.19
N PHE A 689 10.50 -24.31 7.07
CA PHE A 689 11.41 -23.20 7.34
C PHE A 689 12.77 -23.67 7.87
N VAL A 690 12.80 -24.64 8.78
CA VAL A 690 14.05 -25.21 9.31
C VAL A 690 14.87 -25.82 8.17
N ALA A 691 14.26 -26.58 7.26
CA ALA A 691 14.98 -27.16 6.12
C ALA A 691 15.60 -26.09 5.21
N VAL A 692 14.87 -24.99 4.96
CA VAL A 692 15.35 -23.85 4.16
C VAL A 692 16.49 -23.12 4.88
N ILE A 693 16.35 -22.86 6.18
CA ILE A 693 17.36 -22.17 7.01
C ILE A 693 18.63 -23.03 7.13
N ASP A 694 18.51 -24.34 7.29
CA ASP A 694 19.65 -25.24 7.34
C ASP A 694 20.42 -25.24 6.00
N GLN A 695 19.71 -25.09 4.88
CA GLN A 695 20.32 -24.95 3.56
C GLN A 695 20.93 -23.56 3.33
N TYR A 696 20.30 -22.52 3.87
CA TYR A 696 20.66 -21.11 3.67
C TYR A 696 20.74 -20.38 5.03
N PRO A 697 21.78 -20.61 5.85
CA PRO A 697 21.84 -20.10 7.22
C PRO A 697 21.98 -18.57 7.32
N GLU A 698 22.41 -17.92 6.24
CA GLU A 698 22.53 -16.46 6.14
C GLU A 698 21.32 -15.83 5.41
N ALA A 699 20.24 -16.59 5.17
CA ALA A 699 18.99 -16.06 4.64
C ALA A 699 18.19 -15.29 5.70
N TYR A 700 18.64 -14.07 6.01
CA TYR A 700 18.11 -13.26 7.12
C TYR A 700 16.61 -12.97 7.00
N ASN A 701 16.07 -12.87 5.78
CA ASN A 701 14.63 -12.74 5.56
C ASN A 701 13.88 -14.02 5.96
N SER A 702 14.38 -15.21 5.60
CA SER A 702 13.76 -16.49 5.98
C SER A 702 13.85 -16.72 7.48
N LEU A 703 14.97 -16.35 8.12
CA LEU A 703 15.10 -16.31 9.58
C LEU A 703 14.04 -15.42 10.23
N ASN A 704 13.81 -14.22 9.68
CA ASN A 704 12.79 -13.31 10.17
C ASN A 704 11.37 -13.85 9.96
N THR A 705 11.05 -14.38 8.78
CA THR A 705 9.73 -14.95 8.48
C THR A 705 9.41 -16.13 9.40
N ALA A 706 10.37 -17.03 9.65
CA ALA A 706 10.21 -18.11 10.61
C ALA A 706 9.97 -17.57 12.04
N ALA A 707 10.71 -16.54 12.43
CA ALA A 707 10.54 -15.88 13.73
C ALA A 707 9.17 -15.18 13.87
N TRP A 708 8.65 -14.59 12.78
CA TRP A 708 7.29 -14.03 12.70
C TRP A 708 6.22 -15.11 12.85
N PHE A 709 6.38 -16.25 12.18
CA PHE A 709 5.50 -17.40 12.36
C PHE A 709 5.48 -17.88 13.82
N ALA A 710 6.65 -18.06 14.41
CA ALA A 710 6.80 -18.49 15.80
C ALA A 710 6.07 -17.55 16.77
N SER A 711 6.29 -16.24 16.59
CA SER A 711 5.72 -15.21 17.45
C SER A 711 4.19 -15.14 17.34
N ARG A 712 3.65 -15.09 16.12
CA ARG A 712 2.20 -14.98 15.89
C ARG A 712 1.42 -16.25 16.23
N SER A 713 2.07 -17.41 16.14
CA SER A 713 1.49 -18.71 16.50
C SER A 713 1.66 -19.06 17.99
N LEU A 714 2.46 -18.29 18.75
CA LEU A 714 2.91 -18.60 20.11
C LEU A 714 3.54 -19.99 20.22
N ARG A 715 4.46 -20.31 19.31
CA ARG A 715 5.18 -21.59 19.26
C ARG A 715 6.65 -21.31 18.96
N LYS A 716 7.57 -22.14 19.46
CA LYS A 716 9.02 -22.04 19.17
C LYS A 716 9.61 -20.65 19.39
N LEU A 717 9.13 -19.92 20.41
CA LEU A 717 9.48 -18.52 20.65
C LEU A 717 10.97 -18.32 20.98
N ASP A 718 11.62 -19.30 21.61
CA ASP A 718 13.05 -19.23 21.93
C ASP A 718 13.92 -19.45 20.70
N GLU A 719 13.54 -20.42 19.85
CA GLU A 719 14.19 -20.67 18.58
C GLU A 719 13.99 -19.51 17.59
N GLY A 720 12.76 -18.98 17.48
CA GLY A 720 12.47 -17.78 16.69
C GLY A 720 13.28 -16.57 17.15
N GLU A 721 13.44 -16.36 18.47
CA GLU A 721 14.28 -15.28 19.00
C GLU A 721 15.76 -15.47 18.61
N LYS A 722 16.24 -16.71 18.59
CA LYS A 722 17.62 -17.03 18.18
C LYS A 722 17.84 -16.69 16.70
N TYR A 723 16.94 -17.12 15.81
CA TYR A 723 17.02 -16.79 14.39
C TYR A 723 17.01 -15.29 14.15
N LEU A 724 16.13 -14.58 14.84
CA LEU A 724 16.01 -13.14 14.68
C LEU A 724 17.21 -12.36 15.21
N LYS A 725 17.87 -12.85 16.28
CA LYS A 725 19.13 -12.24 16.76
C LYS A 725 20.21 -12.27 15.69
N THR A 726 20.35 -13.38 14.97
CA THR A 726 21.30 -13.47 13.84
C THR A 726 20.95 -12.47 12.73
N ALA A 727 19.67 -12.33 12.38
CA ALA A 727 19.23 -11.34 11.38
C ALA A 727 19.50 -9.88 11.82
N LEU A 728 19.28 -9.56 13.10
CA LEU A 728 19.53 -8.23 13.69
C LEU A 728 21.03 -7.94 13.88
N GLU A 729 21.86 -8.95 14.09
CA GLU A 729 23.31 -8.78 14.10
C GLU A 729 23.83 -8.34 12.73
N ALA A 730 23.25 -8.86 11.64
CA ALA A 730 23.57 -8.44 10.29
C ALA A 730 22.92 -7.08 9.92
N ASN A 731 21.68 -6.85 10.36
CA ASN A 731 20.87 -5.68 9.98
C ASN A 731 20.23 -5.03 11.22
N PRO A 732 21.00 -4.27 12.03
CA PRO A 732 20.57 -3.78 13.34
C PRO A 732 19.46 -2.72 13.29
N CYS A 733 19.27 -2.06 12.15
CA CYS A 733 18.29 -0.99 11.96
C CYS A 733 17.09 -1.41 11.11
N GLN A 734 16.96 -2.69 10.73
CA GLN A 734 15.88 -3.15 9.84
C GLN A 734 14.52 -3.11 10.56
N PRO A 735 13.56 -2.26 10.14
CA PRO A 735 12.29 -2.06 10.87
C PRO A 735 11.51 -3.36 11.08
N ALA A 736 11.38 -4.19 10.03
CA ALA A 736 10.66 -5.46 10.09
C ALA A 736 11.27 -6.46 11.10
N PHE A 737 12.60 -6.47 11.25
CA PHE A 737 13.28 -7.36 12.20
C PHE A 737 13.12 -6.87 13.63
N LEU A 738 13.15 -5.55 13.82
CA LEU A 738 12.90 -4.91 15.11
C LEU A 738 11.45 -5.14 15.57
N ASP A 739 10.48 -5.06 14.66
CA ASP A 739 9.07 -5.36 14.96
C ASP A 739 8.85 -6.84 15.29
N THR A 740 9.44 -7.74 14.51
CA THR A 740 9.36 -9.18 14.80
C THR A 740 9.93 -9.49 16.20
N MET A 741 10.97 -8.76 16.63
CA MET A 741 11.53 -8.93 17.98
C MET A 741 10.57 -8.39 19.03
N ALA A 742 9.91 -7.26 18.77
CA ALA A 742 8.86 -6.74 19.62
C ALA A 742 7.72 -7.76 19.78
N GLU A 743 7.28 -8.37 18.69
CA GLU A 743 6.25 -9.39 18.66
C GLU A 743 6.64 -10.63 19.50
N ILE A 744 7.87 -11.12 19.36
CA ILE A 744 8.37 -12.24 20.18
C ILE A 744 8.34 -11.88 21.67
N GLN A 745 8.79 -10.68 22.03
CA GLN A 745 8.75 -10.25 23.43
C GLN A 745 7.31 -10.12 23.94
N PHE A 746 6.38 -9.62 23.12
CA PHE A 746 4.96 -9.54 23.46
C PHE A 746 4.36 -10.93 23.65
N ALA A 747 4.65 -11.86 22.74
CA ALA A 747 4.27 -13.27 22.80
C ALA A 747 4.81 -13.99 24.05
N LYS A 748 6.00 -13.62 24.54
CA LYS A 748 6.58 -14.10 25.80
C LYS A 748 6.01 -13.44 27.05
N GLY A 749 5.10 -12.47 26.91
CA GLY A 749 4.53 -11.71 28.03
C GLY A 749 5.38 -10.52 28.49
N ASN A 750 6.46 -10.17 27.77
CA ASN A 750 7.40 -9.11 28.14
C ASN A 750 7.01 -7.76 27.52
N ARG A 751 5.87 -7.16 27.93
CA ARG A 751 5.36 -5.91 27.35
C ARG A 751 6.41 -4.79 27.26
N ASN A 752 7.15 -4.53 28.34
CA ASN A 752 8.11 -3.43 28.37
C ASN A 752 9.20 -3.60 27.29
N LYS A 753 9.67 -4.83 27.07
CA LYS A 753 10.64 -5.12 26.00
C LYS A 753 10.00 -5.02 24.63
N ALA A 754 8.75 -5.46 24.47
CA ALA A 754 8.01 -5.30 23.22
C ALA A 754 7.93 -3.82 22.81
N ILE A 755 7.55 -2.94 23.75
CA ILE A 755 7.48 -1.50 23.51
C ILE A 755 8.88 -0.93 23.18
N GLU A 756 9.94 -1.36 23.87
CA GLU A 756 11.30 -0.93 23.58
C GLU A 756 11.72 -1.27 22.14
N TRP A 757 11.50 -2.52 21.70
CA TRP A 757 11.84 -2.96 20.35
C TRP A 757 10.97 -2.32 19.28
N SER A 758 9.67 -2.20 19.54
CA SER A 758 8.74 -1.55 18.63
C SER A 758 9.06 -0.06 18.48
N GLY A 759 9.48 0.63 19.54
CA GLY A 759 9.99 2.00 19.46
C GLY A 759 11.26 2.14 18.61
N LYS A 760 12.12 1.09 18.54
CA LYS A 760 13.24 1.06 17.58
C LYS A 760 12.75 0.85 16.16
N ALA A 761 11.74 -0.01 15.94
CA ALA A 761 11.15 -0.20 14.61
C ALA A 761 10.52 1.11 14.09
N MET A 762 9.73 1.78 14.93
CA MET A 762 9.14 3.09 14.62
C MET A 762 10.20 4.16 14.33
N ASN A 763 11.40 4.08 14.93
CA ASN A 763 12.48 5.02 14.62
C ASN A 763 12.99 4.91 13.18
N TYR A 764 12.83 3.78 12.50
CA TYR A 764 13.35 3.54 11.14
C TYR A 764 12.25 3.29 10.12
N GLY A 765 10.99 3.20 10.56
CA GLY A 765 9.83 2.89 9.73
C GLY A 765 8.56 3.64 10.15
N ALA A 766 8.69 4.89 10.62
CA ALA A 766 7.57 5.66 11.18
C ALA A 766 6.38 5.85 10.23
N GLY A 767 6.62 5.84 8.91
CA GLY A 767 5.57 5.95 7.89
C GLY A 767 4.78 4.65 7.67
N ASP A 768 5.23 3.52 8.23
CA ASP A 768 4.55 2.24 8.09
C ASP A 768 3.39 2.14 9.09
N SER A 769 2.16 2.20 8.56
CA SER A 769 0.93 2.09 9.35
C SER A 769 0.79 0.75 10.09
N GLN A 770 1.41 -0.33 9.62
CA GLN A 770 1.38 -1.63 10.29
C GLN A 770 2.30 -1.63 11.52
N LEU A 771 3.49 -1.02 11.43
CA LEU A 771 4.37 -0.84 12.59
C LEU A 771 3.69 0.02 13.66
N ALA A 772 3.02 1.10 13.24
CA ALA A 772 2.20 1.93 14.12
C ALA A 772 1.08 1.14 14.81
N ARG A 773 0.35 0.31 14.05
CA ARG A 773 -0.70 -0.57 14.57
C ARG A 773 -0.15 -1.56 15.60
N GLN A 774 0.97 -2.20 15.30
CA GLN A 774 1.64 -3.14 16.19
C GLN A 774 2.14 -2.44 17.46
N HIS A 775 2.71 -1.24 17.34
CA HIS A 775 3.14 -0.44 18.48
C HIS A 775 1.98 -0.13 19.43
N ASP A 776 0.86 0.37 18.91
CA ASP A 776 -0.33 0.66 19.71
C ASP A 776 -0.89 -0.61 20.37
N ARG A 777 -0.90 -1.72 19.63
CA ARG A 777 -1.27 -3.03 20.16
C ARG A 777 -0.41 -3.43 21.36
N PHE A 778 0.90 -3.28 21.27
CA PHE A 778 1.81 -3.59 22.39
C PHE A 778 1.61 -2.65 23.59
N LEU A 779 1.13 -1.44 23.38
CA LEU A 779 0.77 -0.52 24.46
C LEU A 779 -0.51 -0.97 25.18
N HIS A 780 -1.55 -1.35 24.45
CA HIS A 780 -2.91 -1.42 25.01
C HIS A 780 -3.55 -2.81 25.04
N GLU A 781 -3.27 -3.69 24.08
CA GLU A 781 -3.95 -4.99 24.02
C GLU A 781 -3.47 -5.94 25.12
N PRO A 782 -4.30 -6.88 25.60
CA PRO A 782 -3.88 -7.89 26.57
C PRO A 782 -2.69 -8.72 26.08
N LEU A 783 -1.82 -9.14 27.02
CA LEU A 783 -0.76 -10.09 26.68
C LEU A 783 -1.38 -11.43 26.21
N PRO A 784 -0.79 -12.10 25.21
CA PRO A 784 -1.27 -13.39 24.75
C PRO A 784 -1.23 -14.41 25.90
N LYS A 785 -2.23 -15.28 25.93
CA LYS A 785 -2.32 -16.40 26.88
C LYS A 785 -1.90 -17.72 26.24
#